data_AF-U6H2Q8-F1
#
_entry.id   AF-U6H2Q8-F1
#
_cell.length_a   1.000
_cell.length_b   1.000
_cell.length_c   1.000
_cell.angle_alpha   90.00
_cell.angle_beta   90.00
_cell.angle_gamma   90.00
#
_symmetry.space_group_name_H-M   'P 1'
#
loop_
_entity.id
_entity.type
_entity.pdbx_description
1 polymer ?
#
loop_
_entity_poly.entity_id
_entity_poly.type
_entity_poly.pdbx_seq_one_letter_code
_entity_poly.pdbx_strand_id
1 'polypeptide(L)'
;MPPKRSHDHRILLVSGKLPTKSAIYRMTPEQLRFHREEIAKLSAHGWIGPTYSPICAPTIMVDKRSEGTGERKMRMVVNYREVNALTIVPDFPLPPIQTILEMLGGAQYFSTLDLESGFHQIRMAKEERRKTAFRSVMGLFEYKVMPFGLKGSPVTFQANINAYLQHLLGQGIIAYLDDVLIYSPDGPAPESPTPADPPKPPTSPVLDWPAAHSKCPTFSEPYRNASSKPGEVVQLEFQHCRHTFRYVQPYLRICVNGLCLICVPQFLEFLTHVLYTHHDHVTAGHRGQKKTYLALSKHYYWPGMRSYTNAYVESCTQCRASKSLNQKPAGLLQQLLIPSRRWSHASLDFVTDLPLTAAGHDAILLVVDSLSKMARFIPAKKSHSAADIVELLADRLIRCHGFPDVLVSDRDPRFQSEVWSQLCSRFSITRAMSSSYQPQTDGQTEWVNRTLEQMLRTYIQADEREWEGLLPALELAYSTTSHSSTELSPFEIMIGEKPLTAADLDIVGVLSPTLTPPMTKLFRQLCDRAQSHILQAKWRQKYYADAHRLAVEYKVGDQVWLSSKHLPALNNCTKFESRCRGPFTVTERIGTVAYRLALPPTYEGHNVFHVSQLVPHHSRALALVPQEAPVGWPPTRDDDGNPTDQYLVDYILDQRGTGAEASYLVKWRGFPEEWATWEPAHHLAGCIALLRAWRRRQRNRHSP
;
A
#
# COMPACT_ATOMS: atom_id res chain seq x y z
N MET A 1 0.45 28.92 -32.46
CA MET A 1 -0.18 27.64 -32.88
C MET A 1 0.80 26.86 -33.74
N PRO A 2 1.03 25.56 -33.49
CA PRO A 2 1.93 24.72 -34.31
C PRO A 2 1.41 24.62 -35.75
N PRO A 3 2.20 24.32 -36.80
CA PRO A 3 1.72 24.15 -38.18
C PRO A 3 0.74 22.98 -38.30
N LYS A 4 -0.08 22.94 -39.38
CA LYS A 4 -0.97 21.79 -39.64
C LYS A 4 -0.12 20.62 -40.12
N ARG A 5 -0.31 19.43 -39.56
CA ARG A 5 0.48 18.23 -39.85
C ARG A 5 -0.42 17.09 -40.33
N SER A 6 0.16 15.94 -40.65
CA SER A 6 -0.54 14.79 -41.24
C SER A 6 -1.67 14.24 -40.36
N HIS A 7 -1.51 14.27 -39.02
CA HIS A 7 -2.52 13.76 -38.09
C HIS A 7 -2.79 14.74 -36.94
N ASP A 8 -4.00 15.32 -36.96
CA ASP A 8 -4.56 16.04 -35.80
C ASP A 8 -5.10 15.03 -34.77
N HIS A 9 -4.97 15.34 -33.47
CA HIS A 9 -5.51 14.48 -32.42
C HIS A 9 -7.04 14.48 -32.41
N ARG A 10 -7.63 13.29 -32.29
CA ARG A 10 -9.08 13.05 -32.24
C ARG A 10 -9.44 12.22 -31.00
N ILE A 11 -10.59 12.52 -30.39
CA ILE A 11 -11.07 11.82 -29.20
C ILE A 11 -12.33 11.02 -29.56
N LEU A 12 -12.16 9.73 -29.84
CA LEU A 12 -13.27 8.84 -30.13
C LEU A 12 -13.96 8.44 -28.81
N LEU A 13 -15.23 8.82 -28.64
CA LEU A 13 -16.03 8.46 -27.47
C LEU A 13 -17.01 7.34 -27.82
N VAL A 14 -17.36 6.51 -26.83
CA VAL A 14 -18.45 5.52 -26.96
C VAL A 14 -19.76 6.22 -27.34
N SER A 15 -20.47 5.68 -28.34
CA SER A 15 -21.71 6.27 -28.88
C SER A 15 -22.78 6.46 -27.80
N GLY A 16 -23.46 7.62 -27.83
CA GLY A 16 -24.60 7.94 -26.94
C GLY A 16 -24.25 8.33 -25.50
N LYS A 17 -22.97 8.41 -25.12
CA LYS A 17 -22.55 8.78 -23.75
C LYS A 17 -21.69 10.03 -23.73
N LEU A 18 -22.02 10.97 -22.84
CA LEU A 18 -21.25 12.18 -22.58
C LEU A 18 -20.74 12.18 -21.13
N PRO A 19 -19.52 12.68 -20.87
CA PRO A 19 -19.00 12.84 -19.51
C PRO A 19 -19.86 13.82 -18.71
N THR A 20 -19.96 13.59 -17.40
CA THR A 20 -20.70 14.45 -16.46
C THR A 20 -19.95 15.76 -16.22
N LYS A 21 -20.67 16.82 -15.87
CA LYS A 21 -20.05 18.10 -15.47
C LYS A 21 -19.49 17.95 -14.05
N SER A 22 -18.18 18.10 -13.88
CA SER A 22 -17.57 18.10 -12.54
C SER A 22 -17.39 19.52 -11.99
N ALA A 23 -17.51 19.66 -10.66
CA ALA A 23 -17.28 20.92 -9.95
C ALA A 23 -15.79 21.29 -9.88
N ILE A 24 -15.49 22.58 -9.71
CA ILE A 24 -14.12 23.07 -9.50
C ILE A 24 -13.64 22.63 -8.11
N TYR A 25 -12.41 22.14 -8.00
CA TYR A 25 -11.80 21.83 -6.71
C TYR A 25 -11.42 23.11 -5.95
N ARG A 26 -11.51 23.07 -4.62
CA ARG A 26 -11.04 24.17 -3.76
C ARG A 26 -9.53 24.35 -3.92
N MET A 27 -9.08 25.59 -4.12
CA MET A 27 -7.67 25.95 -4.26
C MET A 27 -7.26 26.90 -3.12
N THR A 28 -6.01 26.80 -2.66
CA THR A 28 -5.41 27.78 -1.74
C THR A 28 -5.14 29.10 -2.48
N PRO A 29 -4.94 30.23 -1.77
CA PRO A 29 -4.59 31.50 -2.42
C PRO A 29 -3.36 31.42 -3.33
N GLU A 30 -2.34 30.66 -2.91
CA GLU A 30 -1.12 30.43 -3.69
C GLU A 30 -1.39 29.61 -4.95
N GLN A 31 -2.16 28.52 -4.84
CA GLN A 31 -2.58 27.71 -5.97
C GLN A 31 -3.44 28.51 -6.95
N LEU A 32 -4.27 29.43 -6.44
CA LEU A 32 -5.11 30.29 -7.26
C LEU A 32 -4.29 31.29 -8.07
N ARG A 33 -3.25 31.89 -7.47
CA ARG A 33 -2.30 32.78 -8.18
C ARG A 33 -1.62 32.04 -9.33
N PHE A 34 -1.04 30.88 -9.04
CA PHE A 34 -0.38 30.04 -10.05
C PHE A 34 -1.36 29.56 -11.13
N HIS A 35 -2.60 29.22 -10.76
CA HIS A 35 -3.67 28.85 -11.70
C HIS A 35 -3.92 29.96 -12.72
N ARG A 36 -4.05 31.21 -12.26
CA ARG A 36 -4.26 32.36 -13.14
C ARG A 36 -3.08 32.60 -14.08
N GLU A 37 -1.86 32.52 -13.57
CA GLU A 37 -0.63 32.68 -14.36
C GLU A 37 -0.53 31.63 -15.47
N GLU A 38 -0.79 30.36 -15.14
CA GLU A 38 -0.71 29.27 -16.13
C GLU A 38 -1.80 29.39 -17.19
N ILE A 39 -3.03 29.77 -16.83
CA ILE A 39 -4.11 30.04 -17.81
C ILE A 39 -3.76 31.21 -18.72
N ALA A 40 -3.20 32.29 -18.18
CA ALA A 40 -2.74 33.43 -18.96
C ALA A 40 -1.63 33.03 -19.93
N LYS A 41 -0.66 32.24 -19.47
CA LYS A 41 0.42 31.69 -20.30
C LYS A 41 -0.13 30.83 -21.45
N LEU A 42 -0.98 29.86 -21.16
CA LEU A 42 -1.57 28.98 -22.18
C LEU A 42 -2.42 29.76 -23.20
N SER A 43 -3.11 30.80 -22.74
CA SER A 43 -3.90 31.68 -23.60
C SER A 43 -3.02 32.54 -24.51
N ALA A 44 -1.94 33.12 -23.97
CA ALA A 44 -0.97 33.92 -24.73
C ALA A 44 -0.26 33.11 -25.82
N HIS A 45 0.05 31.84 -25.57
CA HIS A 45 0.60 30.92 -26.59
C HIS A 45 -0.44 30.53 -27.67
N GLY A 46 -1.71 30.84 -27.44
CA GLY A 46 -2.84 30.44 -28.28
C GLY A 46 -3.17 28.96 -28.21
N TRP A 47 -2.68 28.24 -27.18
CA TRP A 47 -2.91 26.81 -27.00
C TRP A 47 -4.32 26.49 -26.47
N ILE A 48 -4.92 27.44 -25.73
CA ILE A 48 -6.31 27.35 -25.27
C ILE A 48 -7.15 28.49 -25.84
N GLY A 49 -8.48 28.37 -25.73
CA GLY A 49 -9.42 29.43 -26.07
C GLY A 49 -10.74 29.28 -25.30
N PRO A 50 -11.55 30.34 -25.21
CA PRO A 50 -12.86 30.27 -24.53
C PRO A 50 -13.79 29.29 -25.25
N THR A 51 -14.64 28.59 -24.49
CA THR A 51 -15.59 27.61 -25.02
C THR A 51 -16.89 27.62 -24.22
N TYR A 52 -17.96 27.09 -24.81
CA TYR A 52 -19.28 26.89 -24.18
C TYR A 52 -19.68 25.41 -24.16
N SER A 53 -18.69 24.51 -24.16
CA SER A 53 -18.94 23.07 -24.22
C SER A 53 -19.83 22.57 -23.07
N PRO A 54 -20.82 21.70 -23.34
CA PRO A 54 -21.64 21.08 -22.30
C PRO A 54 -20.85 20.06 -21.45
N ILE A 55 -19.66 19.67 -21.90
CA ILE A 55 -18.72 18.76 -21.23
C ILE A 55 -17.60 19.60 -20.62
N CYS A 56 -17.23 19.39 -19.36
CA CYS A 56 -16.09 20.10 -18.78
C CYS A 56 -15.36 19.29 -17.70
N ALA A 57 -14.04 19.18 -17.84
CA ALA A 57 -13.16 18.58 -16.85
C ALA A 57 -12.66 19.63 -15.83
N PRO A 58 -12.52 19.30 -14.54
CA PRO A 58 -12.00 20.22 -13.54
C PRO A 58 -10.47 20.28 -13.56
N THR A 59 -9.90 21.41 -13.14
CA THR A 59 -8.45 21.60 -12.98
C THR A 59 -7.99 21.29 -11.56
N ILE A 60 -6.83 20.65 -11.42
CA ILE A 60 -6.18 20.27 -10.15
C ILE A 60 -4.75 20.81 -10.18
N MET A 61 -4.27 21.29 -9.02
CA MET A 61 -2.87 21.65 -8.82
C MET A 61 -2.11 20.51 -8.17
N VAL A 62 -0.96 20.15 -8.75
CA VAL A 62 -0.10 19.07 -8.27
C VAL A 62 1.32 19.59 -8.07
N ASP A 63 1.94 19.22 -6.96
CA ASP A 63 3.35 19.50 -6.71
C ASP A 63 4.24 18.56 -7.52
N LYS A 64 5.16 19.12 -8.30
CA LYS A 64 6.23 18.42 -8.99
C LYS A 64 7.56 18.78 -8.32
N ARG A 65 8.29 17.79 -7.81
CA ARG A 65 9.70 17.98 -7.41
C ARG A 65 10.55 18.10 -8.67
N SER A 66 11.40 19.13 -8.77
CA SER A 66 12.43 19.18 -9.79
C SER A 66 13.48 18.10 -9.51
N GLU A 67 13.83 17.32 -10.53
CA GLU A 67 14.99 16.43 -10.45
C GLU A 67 16.25 17.32 -10.40
N GLY A 68 17.08 17.13 -9.39
CA GLY A 68 18.35 17.84 -9.19
C GLY A 68 18.35 18.91 -8.10
N THR A 69 17.32 19.77 -7.98
CA THR A 69 17.37 20.94 -7.08
C THR A 69 16.45 20.86 -5.86
N GLY A 70 15.51 19.90 -5.81
CA GLY A 70 14.61 19.73 -4.66
C GLY A 70 13.52 20.81 -4.50
N GLU A 71 13.47 21.79 -5.40
CA GLU A 71 12.45 22.83 -5.41
C GLU A 71 11.07 22.27 -5.76
N ARG A 72 10.04 22.77 -5.06
CA ARG A 72 8.64 22.42 -5.32
C ARG A 72 8.11 23.28 -6.47
N LYS A 73 7.90 22.69 -7.64
CA LYS A 73 7.28 23.36 -8.79
C LYS A 73 5.82 22.91 -8.93
N MET A 74 4.87 23.84 -8.85
CA MET A 74 3.46 23.53 -9.08
C MET A 74 3.19 23.25 -10.57
N ARG A 75 2.23 22.36 -10.85
CA ARG A 75 1.77 22.05 -12.21
C ARG A 75 0.23 21.97 -12.24
N MET A 76 -0.37 22.68 -13.20
CA MET A 76 -1.79 22.54 -13.50
C MET A 76 -2.05 21.25 -14.28
N VAL A 77 -3.02 20.45 -13.81
CA VAL A 77 -3.47 19.22 -14.45
C VAL A 77 -4.97 19.28 -14.69
N VAL A 78 -5.42 18.94 -15.89
CA VAL A 78 -6.85 18.78 -16.18
C VAL A 78 -7.25 17.33 -15.91
N ASN A 79 -8.26 17.13 -15.07
CA ASN A 79 -8.73 15.80 -14.68
C ASN A 79 -9.65 15.18 -15.75
N TYR A 80 -9.05 14.58 -16.78
CA TYR A 80 -9.77 13.91 -17.87
C TYR A 80 -10.26 12.49 -17.52
N ARG A 81 -10.34 12.07 -16.26
CA ARG A 81 -10.71 10.68 -15.89
C ARG A 81 -12.05 10.24 -16.49
N GLU A 82 -13.08 11.09 -16.41
CA GLU A 82 -14.41 10.78 -16.97
C GLU A 82 -14.39 10.71 -18.50
N VAL A 83 -13.66 11.63 -19.16
CA VAL A 83 -13.47 11.60 -20.61
C VAL A 83 -12.75 10.33 -21.03
N ASN A 84 -11.65 9.99 -20.35
CA ASN A 84 -10.82 8.82 -20.61
C ASN A 84 -11.54 7.48 -20.38
N ALA A 85 -12.50 7.42 -19.46
CA ALA A 85 -13.33 6.24 -19.24
C ALA A 85 -14.22 5.93 -20.45
N LEU A 86 -14.60 6.96 -21.21
CA LEU A 86 -15.42 6.86 -22.42
C LEU A 86 -14.59 6.86 -23.71
N THR A 87 -13.29 7.14 -23.65
CA THR A 87 -12.41 7.18 -24.82
C THR A 87 -12.07 5.78 -25.33
N ILE A 88 -12.41 5.56 -26.61
CA ILE A 88 -11.95 4.42 -27.42
C ILE A 88 -10.58 4.80 -27.99
N VAL A 89 -9.56 4.03 -27.62
CA VAL A 89 -8.19 4.29 -28.05
C VAL A 89 -7.96 3.58 -29.38
N PRO A 90 -7.56 4.27 -30.46
CA PRO A 90 -7.16 3.61 -31.69
C PRO A 90 -5.91 2.76 -31.43
N ASP A 91 -5.87 1.57 -32.05
CA ASP A 91 -4.72 0.68 -31.92
C ASP A 91 -3.58 1.19 -32.82
N PHE A 92 -2.43 1.51 -32.21
CA PHE A 92 -1.21 1.87 -32.93
C PHE A 92 -0.03 1.19 -32.24
N PRO A 93 0.84 0.49 -32.98
CA PRO A 93 1.93 -0.25 -32.39
C PRO A 93 2.96 0.70 -31.77
N LEU A 94 3.16 0.56 -30.47
CA LEU A 94 4.32 1.15 -29.78
C LEU A 94 5.47 0.13 -29.83
N PRO A 95 6.71 0.55 -30.16
CA PRO A 95 7.84 -0.36 -30.17
C PRO A 95 8.06 -0.97 -28.77
N PRO A 96 8.23 -2.30 -28.64
CA PRO A 96 8.53 -2.92 -27.36
C PRO A 96 9.85 -2.37 -26.80
N ILE A 97 9.87 -2.02 -25.51
CA ILE A 97 11.08 -1.51 -24.83
C ILE A 97 12.27 -2.46 -25.02
N GLN A 98 12.03 -3.77 -25.01
CA GLN A 98 13.07 -4.78 -25.23
C GLN A 98 13.74 -4.64 -26.61
N THR A 99 12.97 -4.38 -27.66
CA THR A 99 13.49 -4.15 -29.02
C THR A 99 14.33 -2.88 -29.07
N ILE A 100 13.92 -1.83 -28.34
CA ILE A 100 14.70 -0.59 -28.22
C ILE A 100 16.06 -0.88 -27.55
N LEU A 101 16.07 -1.63 -26.45
CA LEU A 101 17.29 -1.98 -25.71
C LEU A 101 18.23 -2.87 -26.54
N GLU A 102 17.69 -3.81 -27.31
CA GLU A 102 18.47 -4.68 -28.21
C GLU A 102 19.13 -3.87 -29.33
N MET A 103 18.43 -2.91 -29.93
CA MET A 103 19.00 -2.01 -30.95
C MET A 103 20.09 -1.09 -30.37
N LEU A 104 20.00 -0.71 -29.09
CA LEU A 104 21.04 0.06 -28.41
C LEU A 104 22.25 -0.78 -27.98
N GLY A 105 22.08 -2.09 -27.80
CA GLY A 105 23.11 -2.98 -27.25
C GLY A 105 24.37 -3.11 -28.12
N GLY A 106 24.29 -2.79 -29.42
CA GLY A 106 25.43 -2.78 -30.35
C GLY A 106 26.08 -1.40 -30.56
N ALA A 107 25.50 -0.32 -30.03
CA ALA A 107 25.95 1.03 -30.30
C ALA A 107 27.14 1.44 -29.41
N GLN A 108 28.17 2.06 -30.00
CA GLN A 108 29.28 2.63 -29.24
C GLN A 108 28.91 3.95 -28.56
N TYR A 109 28.05 4.73 -29.20
CA TYR A 109 27.55 6.01 -28.69
C TYR A 109 26.05 6.08 -28.86
N PHE A 110 25.37 6.61 -27.84
CA PHE A 110 23.97 7.00 -27.95
C PHE A 110 23.74 8.37 -27.29
N SER A 111 22.73 9.08 -27.78
CA SER A 111 22.28 10.36 -27.26
C SER A 111 20.76 10.41 -27.26
N THR A 112 20.19 11.24 -26.39
CA THR A 112 18.74 11.39 -26.23
C THR A 112 18.34 12.84 -26.49
N LEU A 113 17.36 13.05 -27.36
CA LEU A 113 16.73 14.35 -27.57
C LEU A 113 15.35 14.36 -26.90
N ASP A 114 15.16 15.27 -25.94
CA ASP A 114 13.87 15.55 -25.32
C ASP A 114 13.14 16.65 -26.10
N LEU A 115 11.84 16.45 -26.39
CA LEU A 115 11.04 17.39 -27.15
C LEU A 115 10.38 18.43 -26.25
N GLU A 116 10.69 19.71 -26.46
CA GLU A 116 10.08 20.79 -25.69
C GLU A 116 8.55 20.86 -25.89
N SER A 117 7.81 20.59 -24.80
CA SER A 117 6.34 20.60 -24.79
C SER A 117 5.74 19.72 -25.91
N GLY A 118 6.31 18.53 -26.15
CA GLY A 118 5.97 17.63 -27.24
C GLY A 118 4.47 17.54 -27.56
N PHE A 119 3.64 17.21 -26.58
CA PHE A 119 2.19 17.09 -26.78
C PHE A 119 1.52 18.35 -27.35
N HIS A 120 1.92 19.56 -26.94
CA HIS A 120 1.35 20.82 -27.43
C HIS A 120 1.78 21.16 -28.87
N GLN A 121 2.71 20.41 -29.46
CA GLN A 121 3.10 20.55 -30.87
C GLN A 121 2.11 19.88 -31.84
N ILE A 122 1.17 19.07 -31.33
CA ILE A 122 0.12 18.43 -32.15
C ILE A 122 -1.19 19.19 -32.00
N ARG A 123 -1.84 19.50 -33.13
CA ARG A 123 -3.13 20.19 -33.12
C ARG A 123 -4.27 19.25 -32.72
N MET A 124 -5.27 19.79 -32.01
CA MET A 124 -6.57 19.13 -31.86
C MET A 124 -7.39 19.34 -33.13
N ALA A 125 -8.03 18.26 -33.61
CA ALA A 125 -9.01 18.35 -34.69
C ALA A 125 -10.16 19.29 -34.27
N LYS A 126 -10.59 20.17 -35.17
CA LYS A 126 -11.52 21.28 -34.84
C LYS A 126 -12.82 20.80 -34.17
N GLU A 127 -13.42 19.73 -34.69
CA GLU A 127 -14.65 19.10 -34.17
C GLU A 127 -14.51 18.50 -32.76
N GLU A 128 -13.26 18.19 -32.37
CA GLU A 128 -12.91 17.41 -31.18
C GLU A 128 -12.49 18.29 -30.00
N ARG A 129 -12.16 19.56 -30.24
CA ARG A 129 -11.69 20.51 -29.22
C ARG A 129 -12.63 20.64 -28.04
N ARG A 130 -13.94 20.69 -28.30
CA ARG A 130 -14.98 20.78 -27.26
C ARG A 130 -14.91 19.67 -26.20
N LYS A 131 -14.33 18.51 -26.53
CA LYS A 131 -14.16 17.36 -25.61
C LYS A 131 -12.98 17.55 -24.65
N THR A 132 -12.08 18.49 -24.95
CA THR A 132 -10.97 18.92 -24.08
C THR A 132 -11.35 20.13 -23.21
N ALA A 133 -12.62 20.50 -23.20
CA ALA A 133 -13.07 21.64 -22.41
C ALA A 133 -12.83 21.39 -20.92
N PHE A 134 -12.28 22.40 -20.25
CA PHE A 134 -11.95 22.36 -18.84
C PHE A 134 -12.39 23.63 -18.13
N ARG A 135 -12.75 23.46 -16.86
CA ARG A 135 -13.23 24.54 -16.01
C ARG A 135 -12.12 25.10 -15.15
N SER A 136 -12.07 26.42 -15.15
CA SER A 136 -11.09 27.27 -14.49
C SER A 136 -11.83 28.31 -13.64
N VAL A 137 -11.17 28.87 -12.62
CA VAL A 137 -11.71 30.00 -11.86
C VAL A 137 -11.92 31.27 -12.71
N MET A 138 -11.29 31.34 -13.89
CA MET A 138 -11.39 32.44 -14.85
C MET A 138 -12.42 32.17 -15.96
N GLY A 139 -13.04 31.00 -15.99
CA GLY A 139 -14.03 30.64 -17.01
C GLY A 139 -13.84 29.23 -17.57
N LEU A 140 -14.46 28.99 -18.72
CA LEU A 140 -14.41 27.71 -19.43
C LEU A 140 -13.52 27.83 -20.67
N PHE A 141 -12.55 26.93 -20.79
CA PHE A 141 -11.58 26.93 -21.87
C PHE A 141 -11.51 25.58 -22.54
N GLU A 142 -11.16 25.53 -23.83
CA GLU A 142 -10.82 24.30 -24.55
C GLU A 142 -9.39 24.37 -25.08
N TYR A 143 -8.77 23.20 -25.25
CA TYR A 143 -7.46 23.10 -25.87
C TYR A 143 -7.58 23.04 -27.41
N LYS A 144 -6.76 23.87 -28.08
CA LYS A 144 -6.57 23.87 -29.55
C LYS A 144 -5.43 22.96 -29.98
N VAL A 145 -4.55 22.60 -29.04
CA VAL A 145 -3.42 21.67 -29.19
C VAL A 145 -3.58 20.52 -28.20
N MET A 146 -2.98 19.36 -28.46
CA MET A 146 -3.22 18.16 -27.67
C MET A 146 -2.72 18.34 -26.22
N PRO A 147 -3.62 18.28 -25.20
CA PRO A 147 -3.21 18.42 -23.80
C PRO A 147 -2.67 17.11 -23.23
N PHE A 148 -1.95 17.23 -22.12
CA PHE A 148 -1.55 16.10 -21.29
C PHE A 148 -2.77 15.43 -20.64
N GLY A 149 -2.68 14.11 -20.43
CA GLY A 149 -3.65 13.35 -19.64
C GLY A 149 -4.82 12.74 -20.42
N LEU A 150 -4.91 12.91 -21.75
CA LEU A 150 -5.89 12.16 -22.56
C LEU A 150 -5.36 10.75 -22.87
N LYS A 151 -6.22 9.75 -22.75
CA LYS A 151 -5.90 8.32 -22.92
C LYS A 151 -5.35 7.97 -24.31
N GLY A 152 -5.76 8.70 -25.35
CA GLY A 152 -5.32 8.50 -26.74
C GLY A 152 -4.10 9.32 -27.17
N SER A 153 -3.62 10.25 -26.33
CA SER A 153 -2.50 11.13 -26.69
C SER A 153 -1.20 10.39 -27.03
N PRO A 154 -0.75 9.38 -26.27
CA PRO A 154 0.53 8.70 -26.56
C PRO A 154 0.54 8.02 -27.93
N VAL A 155 -0.58 7.41 -28.32
CA VAL A 155 -0.75 6.77 -29.63
C VAL A 155 -0.65 7.78 -30.76
N THR A 156 -1.37 8.89 -30.66
CA THR A 156 -1.33 9.95 -31.68
C THR A 156 0.06 10.57 -31.78
N PHE A 157 0.74 10.70 -30.64
CA PHE A 157 2.08 11.24 -30.57
C PHE A 157 3.09 10.33 -31.26
N GLN A 158 3.09 9.03 -30.95
CA GLN A 158 3.96 8.05 -31.60
C GLN A 158 3.69 7.97 -33.11
N ALA A 159 2.43 7.99 -33.54
CA ALA A 159 2.08 7.96 -34.96
C ALA A 159 2.64 9.17 -35.72
N ASN A 160 2.60 10.34 -35.10
CA ASN A 160 3.17 11.56 -35.68
C ASN A 160 4.70 11.50 -35.75
N ILE A 161 5.37 11.12 -34.66
CA ILE A 161 6.84 11.03 -34.67
C ILE A 161 7.32 9.96 -35.65
N ASN A 162 6.63 8.82 -35.72
CA ASN A 162 6.95 7.78 -36.69
C ASN A 162 6.82 8.29 -38.13
N ALA A 163 5.83 9.13 -38.42
CA ALA A 163 5.68 9.76 -39.73
C ALA A 163 6.79 10.78 -40.04
N TYR A 164 7.26 11.55 -39.05
CA TYR A 164 8.35 12.52 -39.26
C TYR A 164 9.70 11.84 -39.47
N LEU A 165 9.98 10.82 -38.68
CA LEU A 165 11.27 10.12 -38.67
C LEU A 165 11.25 8.87 -39.54
N GLN A 166 10.21 8.65 -40.36
CA GLN A 166 10.00 7.40 -41.11
C GLN A 166 11.24 6.93 -41.89
N HIS A 167 12.00 7.87 -42.45
CA HIS A 167 13.21 7.61 -43.23
C HIS A 167 14.47 7.34 -42.39
N LEU A 168 14.43 7.63 -41.08
CA LEU A 168 15.56 7.49 -40.13
C LEU A 168 15.31 6.41 -39.07
N LEU A 169 14.06 5.99 -38.87
CA LEU A 169 13.70 4.97 -37.88
C LEU A 169 14.37 3.64 -38.21
N GLY A 170 15.13 3.11 -37.26
CA GLY A 170 15.91 1.88 -37.43
C GLY A 170 17.25 2.07 -38.15
N GLN A 171 17.61 3.31 -38.53
CA GLN A 171 18.91 3.67 -39.11
C GLN A 171 19.65 4.63 -38.17
N GLY A 172 19.99 4.16 -36.97
CA GLY A 172 20.64 4.99 -35.95
C GLY A 172 19.70 5.95 -35.20
N ILE A 173 18.38 5.90 -35.43
CA ILE A 173 17.38 6.67 -34.66
C ILE A 173 16.23 5.76 -34.21
N ILE A 174 15.82 5.90 -32.95
CA ILE A 174 14.67 5.25 -32.34
C ILE A 174 13.82 6.33 -31.68
N ALA A 175 12.52 6.36 -31.98
CA ALA A 175 11.60 7.26 -31.29
C ALA A 175 10.66 6.48 -30.38
N TYR A 176 10.57 6.90 -29.13
CA TYR A 176 9.60 6.39 -28.16
C TYR A 176 8.95 7.55 -27.42
N LEU A 177 7.71 7.86 -27.78
CA LEU A 177 7.00 9.04 -27.27
C LEU A 177 7.89 10.29 -27.33
N ASP A 178 8.06 11.01 -26.21
CA ASP A 178 8.83 12.26 -26.16
C ASP A 178 10.36 12.04 -26.28
N ASP A 179 10.85 10.81 -26.14
CA ASP A 179 12.27 10.47 -26.19
C ASP A 179 12.69 10.03 -27.61
N VAL A 180 13.55 10.82 -28.26
CA VAL A 180 14.20 10.43 -29.52
C VAL A 180 15.64 10.02 -29.22
N LEU A 181 15.93 8.74 -29.36
CA LEU A 181 17.24 8.14 -29.16
C LEU A 181 17.99 8.13 -30.49
N ILE A 182 19.22 8.62 -30.49
CA ILE A 182 20.15 8.59 -31.62
C ILE A 182 21.30 7.68 -31.22
N TYR A 183 21.67 6.72 -32.05
CA TYR A 183 22.72 5.74 -31.78
C TYR A 183 23.61 5.52 -33.01
N SER A 184 24.89 5.20 -32.78
CA SER A 184 25.84 4.91 -33.87
C SER A 184 25.54 3.56 -34.52
N PRO A 185 25.57 3.42 -35.86
CA PRO A 185 25.50 2.12 -36.53
C PRO A 185 26.72 1.25 -36.17
N ASP A 186 26.57 -0.08 -36.31
CA ASP A 186 27.55 -1.09 -35.91
C ASP A 186 28.98 -0.74 -36.40
N GLY A 187 29.84 -0.34 -35.47
CA GLY A 187 31.28 -0.21 -35.70
C GLY A 187 31.99 -1.54 -35.44
N PRO A 188 33.16 -1.80 -36.05
CA PRO A 188 33.95 -2.98 -35.71
C PRO A 188 34.27 -2.92 -34.22
N ALA A 189 34.01 -4.03 -33.53
CA ALA A 189 34.17 -4.14 -32.09
C ALA A 189 35.61 -3.73 -31.69
N PRO A 190 35.79 -2.81 -30.72
CA PRO A 190 37.11 -2.58 -30.17
C PRO A 190 37.54 -3.85 -29.43
N GLU A 191 38.73 -4.36 -29.77
CA GLU A 191 39.39 -5.45 -29.05
C GLU A 191 39.45 -5.08 -27.56
N SER A 192 38.69 -5.80 -26.75
CA SER A 192 38.78 -5.72 -25.30
C SER A 192 39.96 -6.57 -24.84
N PRO A 193 40.75 -6.12 -23.86
CA PRO A 193 41.79 -6.96 -23.28
C PRO A 193 41.11 -8.16 -22.61
N THR A 194 41.63 -9.35 -22.92
CA THR A 194 41.24 -10.64 -22.32
C THR A 194 40.94 -10.49 -20.83
N PRO A 195 39.70 -10.76 -20.37
CA PRO A 195 39.47 -11.02 -18.97
C PRO A 195 40.06 -12.39 -18.65
N ALA A 196 40.85 -12.46 -17.59
CA ALA A 196 41.20 -13.73 -16.97
C ALA A 196 39.92 -14.54 -16.73
N ASP A 197 39.94 -15.81 -17.11
CA ASP A 197 38.80 -16.71 -17.00
C ASP A 197 38.16 -16.60 -15.60
N PRO A 198 36.84 -16.32 -15.51
CA PRO A 198 36.16 -16.45 -14.23
C PRO A 198 36.23 -17.93 -13.79
N PRO A 199 36.32 -18.21 -12.48
CA PRO A 199 36.26 -19.58 -12.01
C PRO A 199 34.96 -20.22 -12.52
N LYS A 200 35.10 -21.38 -13.17
CA LYS A 200 33.97 -22.19 -13.66
C LYS A 200 32.87 -22.23 -12.59
N PRO A 201 31.62 -21.86 -12.91
CA PRO A 201 30.52 -22.07 -11.98
C PRO A 201 30.42 -23.57 -11.66
N PRO A 202 30.00 -23.96 -10.43
CA PRO A 202 29.78 -25.34 -10.09
C PRO A 202 28.84 -25.95 -11.14
N THR A 203 29.30 -27.05 -11.73
CA THR A 203 28.58 -27.78 -12.78
C THR A 203 27.20 -28.15 -12.26
N SER A 204 26.17 -27.51 -12.81
CA SER A 204 24.77 -27.91 -12.61
C SER A 204 24.65 -29.43 -12.87
N PRO A 205 23.84 -30.17 -12.10
CA PRO A 205 23.64 -31.59 -12.35
C PRO A 205 23.22 -31.77 -13.81
N VAL A 206 24.01 -32.52 -14.58
CA VAL A 206 23.73 -32.78 -15.99
C VAL A 206 22.47 -33.65 -16.03
N LEU A 207 21.32 -33.02 -16.24
CA LEU A 207 20.04 -33.71 -16.35
C LEU A 207 20.05 -34.59 -17.62
N ASP A 208 19.98 -35.90 -17.45
CA ASP A 208 19.91 -36.87 -18.54
C ASP A 208 18.48 -36.95 -19.10
N TRP A 209 18.17 -36.03 -20.02
CA TRP A 209 16.87 -35.95 -20.69
C TRP A 209 16.51 -37.25 -21.42
N PRO A 210 17.38 -37.88 -22.24
CA PRO A 210 17.08 -39.16 -22.88
C PRO A 210 16.68 -40.27 -21.90
N ALA A 211 17.44 -40.48 -20.82
CA ALA A 211 17.12 -41.49 -19.82
C ALA A 211 15.79 -41.19 -19.12
N ALA A 212 15.53 -39.94 -18.79
CA ALA A 212 14.26 -39.52 -18.19
C ALA A 212 13.07 -39.75 -19.12
N HIS A 213 13.15 -39.38 -20.39
CA HIS A 213 12.06 -39.62 -21.33
C HIS A 213 11.75 -41.11 -21.50
N SER A 214 12.78 -41.98 -21.50
CA SER A 214 12.59 -43.43 -21.60
C SER A 214 11.80 -44.03 -20.43
N LYS A 215 11.94 -43.46 -19.23
CA LYS A 215 11.30 -43.90 -17.98
C LYS A 215 9.99 -43.17 -17.65
N CYS A 216 9.73 -42.02 -18.28
CA CYS A 216 8.58 -41.17 -17.98
C CYS A 216 7.26 -41.86 -18.42
N PRO A 217 6.31 -42.13 -17.50
CA PRO A 217 5.04 -42.77 -17.86
C PRO A 217 4.29 -42.01 -18.96
N THR A 218 4.34 -40.68 -18.91
CA THR A 218 3.62 -39.79 -19.82
C THR A 218 4.27 -39.71 -21.19
N PHE A 219 5.60 -39.68 -21.28
CA PHE A 219 6.32 -39.39 -22.53
C PHE A 219 7.13 -40.57 -23.09
N SER A 220 7.16 -41.73 -22.42
CA SER A 220 7.99 -42.87 -22.84
C SER A 220 7.56 -43.48 -24.17
N GLU A 221 6.26 -43.63 -24.41
CA GLU A 221 5.75 -44.12 -25.70
C GLU A 221 5.99 -43.11 -26.84
N PRO A 222 5.65 -41.80 -26.70
CA PRO A 222 6.04 -40.79 -27.67
C PRO A 222 7.55 -40.73 -27.94
N TYR A 223 8.35 -40.88 -26.89
CA TYR A 223 9.81 -40.88 -26.99
C TYR A 223 10.35 -42.08 -27.76
N ARG A 224 9.90 -43.31 -27.45
CA ARG A 224 10.36 -44.52 -28.17
C ARG A 224 10.04 -44.46 -29.66
N ASN A 225 8.83 -44.01 -30.00
CA ASN A 225 8.41 -43.87 -31.39
C ASN A 225 9.22 -42.78 -32.12
N ALA A 226 9.36 -41.59 -31.54
CA ALA A 226 10.09 -40.48 -32.16
C ALA A 226 11.61 -40.69 -32.21
N SER A 227 12.20 -41.35 -31.21
CA SER A 227 13.65 -41.62 -31.17
C SER A 227 14.10 -42.67 -32.18
N SER A 228 13.20 -43.56 -32.62
CA SER A 228 13.48 -44.52 -33.70
C SER A 228 13.71 -43.87 -35.07
N LYS A 229 13.21 -42.64 -35.26
CA LYS A 229 13.36 -41.83 -36.48
C LYS A 229 13.74 -40.38 -36.14
N PRO A 230 15.00 -40.13 -35.74
CA PRO A 230 15.44 -38.80 -35.31
C PRO A 230 15.20 -37.74 -36.40
N GLY A 231 14.67 -36.57 -36.02
CA GLY A 231 14.38 -35.47 -36.94
C GLY A 231 13.04 -35.56 -37.69
N GLU A 232 12.47 -36.75 -37.84
CA GLU A 232 11.16 -36.93 -38.49
C GLU A 232 9.99 -36.57 -37.55
N VAL A 233 8.85 -36.22 -38.16
CA VAL A 233 7.61 -35.96 -37.42
C VAL A 233 6.79 -37.24 -37.34
N VAL A 234 6.52 -37.69 -36.12
CA VAL A 234 5.68 -38.86 -35.85
C VAL A 234 4.33 -38.40 -35.31
N GLN A 235 3.24 -38.82 -35.94
CA GLN A 235 1.88 -38.58 -35.43
C GLN A 235 1.47 -39.70 -34.48
N LEU A 236 1.08 -39.35 -33.27
CA LEU A 236 0.65 -40.28 -32.23
C LEU A 236 -0.63 -39.78 -31.58
N GLU A 237 -1.44 -40.72 -31.09
CA GLU A 237 -2.54 -40.39 -30.19
C GLU A 237 -1.98 -40.15 -28.79
N PHE A 238 -2.22 -38.97 -28.23
CA PHE A 238 -1.73 -38.56 -26.93
C PHE A 238 -2.84 -37.80 -26.21
N GLN A 239 -3.22 -38.26 -25.01
CA GLN A 239 -4.32 -37.68 -24.22
C GLN A 239 -5.65 -37.57 -24.99
N HIS A 240 -6.02 -38.60 -25.73
CA HIS A 240 -7.27 -38.68 -26.53
C HIS A 240 -7.34 -37.69 -27.71
N CYS A 241 -6.20 -37.12 -28.10
CA CYS A 241 -6.06 -36.22 -29.24
C CYS A 241 -4.87 -36.65 -30.11
N ARG A 242 -4.93 -36.41 -31.43
CA ARG A 242 -3.79 -36.62 -32.31
C ARG A 242 -2.79 -35.48 -32.19
N HIS A 243 -1.56 -35.80 -31.82
CA HIS A 243 -0.45 -34.85 -31.71
C HIS A 243 0.74 -35.30 -32.57
N THR A 244 1.51 -34.32 -33.03
CA THR A 244 2.77 -34.55 -33.75
C THR A 244 3.95 -34.43 -32.80
N PHE A 245 4.86 -35.39 -32.81
CA PHE A 245 6.08 -35.39 -32.03
C PHE A 245 7.30 -35.42 -32.93
N ARG A 246 8.41 -34.82 -32.48
CA ARG A 246 9.70 -34.84 -33.17
C ARG A 246 10.80 -35.01 -32.12
N TYR A 247 11.70 -35.96 -32.34
CA TYR A 247 12.89 -36.10 -31.50
C TYR A 247 14.06 -35.34 -32.14
N VAL A 248 14.65 -34.42 -31.39
CA VAL A 248 15.88 -33.69 -31.77
C VAL A 248 16.81 -33.78 -30.58
N GLN A 249 17.82 -34.64 -30.65
CA GLN A 249 18.71 -34.96 -29.54
C GLN A 249 19.22 -33.68 -28.84
N PRO A 250 19.11 -33.59 -27.49
CA PRO A 250 18.62 -34.60 -26.53
C PRO A 250 17.11 -34.54 -26.21
N TYR A 251 16.32 -33.71 -26.90
CA TYR A 251 14.96 -33.35 -26.51
C TYR A 251 13.86 -34.02 -27.33
N LEU A 252 12.81 -34.49 -26.65
CA LEU A 252 11.52 -34.78 -27.28
C LEU A 252 10.74 -33.47 -27.45
N ARG A 253 10.15 -33.25 -28.63
CA ARG A 253 9.31 -32.08 -28.90
C ARG A 253 7.91 -32.50 -29.32
N ILE A 254 6.90 -31.77 -28.83
CA ILE A 254 5.52 -31.84 -29.29
C ILE A 254 5.23 -30.62 -30.17
N CYS A 255 4.72 -30.85 -31.38
CA CYS A 255 4.36 -29.79 -32.30
C CYS A 255 2.83 -29.59 -32.25
N VAL A 256 2.41 -28.36 -31.90
CA VAL A 256 1.00 -27.96 -31.75
C VAL A 256 0.83 -26.60 -32.42
N ASN A 257 -0.13 -26.46 -33.33
CA ASN A 257 -0.45 -25.20 -34.03
C ASN A 257 0.77 -24.50 -34.67
N GLY A 258 1.70 -25.28 -35.25
CA GLY A 258 2.91 -24.76 -35.89
C GLY A 258 4.08 -24.44 -34.94
N LEU A 259 3.91 -24.60 -33.63
CA LEU A 259 4.99 -24.44 -32.63
C LEU A 259 5.47 -25.80 -32.15
N CYS A 260 6.80 -26.01 -32.08
CA CYS A 260 7.38 -27.23 -31.52
C CYS A 260 7.99 -26.95 -30.15
N LEU A 261 7.37 -27.49 -29.10
CA LEU A 261 7.69 -27.28 -27.69
C LEU A 261 8.43 -28.49 -27.13
N ILE A 262 9.42 -28.27 -26.26
CA ILE A 262 10.16 -29.33 -25.55
C ILE A 262 9.21 -29.97 -24.52
N CYS A 263 9.06 -31.29 -24.61
CA CYS A 263 8.33 -32.07 -23.61
C CYS A 263 9.19 -32.17 -22.35
N VAL A 264 8.65 -31.75 -21.21
CA VAL A 264 9.36 -31.86 -19.93
C VAL A 264 8.95 -33.16 -19.25
N PRO A 265 9.87 -34.11 -18.99
CA PRO A 265 9.57 -35.30 -18.19
C PRO A 265 8.93 -34.88 -16.87
N GLN A 266 7.84 -35.55 -16.47
CA GLN A 266 7.11 -35.23 -15.24
C GLN A 266 7.80 -35.78 -13.99
N PHE A 267 9.13 -35.71 -13.97
CA PHE A 267 9.94 -35.97 -12.79
C PHE A 267 10.29 -34.65 -12.12
N LEU A 268 10.44 -34.73 -10.81
CA LEU A 268 10.58 -33.56 -9.95
C LEU A 268 11.73 -32.66 -10.37
N GLU A 269 12.90 -33.25 -10.51
CA GLU A 269 14.17 -32.60 -10.85
C GLU A 269 14.08 -31.78 -12.16
N PHE A 270 13.38 -32.29 -13.18
CA PHE A 270 13.18 -31.59 -14.45
C PHE A 270 12.19 -30.44 -14.32
N LEU A 271 11.06 -30.66 -13.66
CA LEU A 271 10.03 -29.64 -13.45
C LEU A 271 10.56 -28.50 -12.59
N THR A 272 11.26 -28.79 -11.50
CA THR A 272 11.86 -27.78 -10.62
C THR A 272 12.98 -27.03 -11.32
N HIS A 273 13.84 -27.71 -12.09
CA HIS A 273 14.92 -27.05 -12.83
C HIS A 273 14.36 -26.03 -13.83
N VAL A 274 13.38 -26.43 -14.64
CA VAL A 274 12.74 -25.53 -15.61
C VAL A 274 12.01 -24.38 -14.91
N LEU A 275 11.30 -24.63 -13.82
CA LEU A 275 10.62 -23.58 -13.06
C LEU A 275 11.60 -22.61 -12.41
N TYR A 276 12.70 -23.10 -11.84
CA TYR A 276 13.76 -22.29 -11.25
C TYR A 276 14.34 -21.32 -12.28
N THR A 277 14.74 -21.81 -13.46
CA THR A 277 15.29 -20.97 -14.54
C THR A 277 14.33 -19.89 -15.01
N HIS A 278 13.01 -20.15 -14.96
CA HIS A 278 11.98 -19.24 -15.46
C HIS A 278 11.25 -18.42 -14.38
N HIS A 279 11.55 -18.63 -13.11
CA HIS A 279 10.95 -17.90 -11.98
C HIS A 279 12.00 -17.34 -11.02
N ASP A 280 12.83 -18.20 -10.41
CA ASP A 280 13.72 -17.83 -9.31
C ASP A 280 15.07 -17.30 -9.79
N HIS A 281 15.55 -17.75 -10.95
CA HIS A 281 16.80 -17.28 -11.50
C HIS A 281 16.79 -15.75 -11.65
N VAL A 282 17.93 -15.11 -11.37
CA VAL A 282 18.05 -13.64 -11.32
C VAL A 282 17.53 -12.95 -12.58
N THR A 283 17.75 -13.56 -13.76
CA THR A 283 17.27 -13.03 -15.06
C THR A 283 15.76 -13.22 -15.27
N ALA A 284 15.13 -14.15 -14.56
CA ALA A 284 13.69 -14.35 -14.59
C ALA A 284 12.96 -13.31 -13.71
N GLY A 285 13.57 -12.91 -12.58
CA GLY A 285 13.11 -11.80 -11.75
C GLY A 285 11.78 -12.04 -11.05
N HIS A 286 11.52 -13.26 -10.55
CA HIS A 286 10.36 -13.62 -9.74
C HIS A 286 9.03 -13.09 -10.28
N ARG A 287 8.77 -13.27 -11.58
CA ARG A 287 7.56 -12.76 -12.25
C ARG A 287 6.28 -13.39 -11.68
N GLY A 288 5.14 -12.74 -11.91
CA GLY A 288 3.83 -13.27 -11.51
C GLY A 288 3.41 -14.49 -12.34
N GLN A 289 2.49 -15.30 -11.80
CA GLN A 289 1.99 -16.57 -12.36
C GLN A 289 1.79 -16.54 -13.88
N LYS A 290 0.98 -15.59 -14.38
CA LYS A 290 0.69 -15.44 -15.82
C LYS A 290 1.94 -15.21 -16.67
N LYS A 291 2.87 -14.37 -16.20
CA LYS A 291 4.09 -14.02 -16.94
C LYS A 291 5.07 -15.21 -16.94
N THR A 292 5.21 -15.90 -15.83
CA THR A 292 6.03 -17.12 -15.74
C THR A 292 5.48 -18.21 -16.65
N TYR A 293 4.17 -18.47 -16.62
CA TYR A 293 3.54 -19.43 -17.52
C TYR A 293 3.75 -19.08 -19.00
N LEU A 294 3.58 -17.80 -19.38
CA LEU A 294 3.78 -17.36 -20.76
C LEU A 294 5.23 -17.47 -21.22
N ALA A 295 6.20 -17.31 -20.31
CA ALA A 295 7.61 -17.53 -20.62
C ALA A 295 7.89 -19.02 -20.87
N LEU A 296 7.35 -19.90 -20.03
CA LEU A 296 7.47 -21.35 -20.16
C LEU A 296 6.79 -21.88 -21.43
N SER A 297 5.58 -21.42 -21.73
CA SER A 297 4.77 -21.91 -22.86
C SER A 297 5.36 -21.61 -24.23
N LYS A 298 6.42 -20.79 -24.31
CA LYS A 298 7.16 -20.55 -25.56
C LYS A 298 8.09 -21.71 -25.93
N HIS A 299 8.58 -22.44 -24.93
CA HIS A 299 9.64 -23.42 -25.10
C HIS A 299 9.26 -24.80 -24.59
N TYR A 300 8.36 -24.91 -23.62
CA TYR A 300 8.10 -26.15 -22.90
C TYR A 300 6.62 -26.54 -22.91
N TYR A 301 6.38 -27.84 -22.76
CA TYR A 301 5.07 -28.44 -22.59
C TYR A 301 5.12 -29.61 -21.61
N TRP A 302 4.16 -29.65 -20.68
CA TRP A 302 3.78 -30.86 -19.96
C TRP A 302 2.30 -30.78 -19.56
N PRO A 303 1.62 -31.92 -19.38
CA PRO A 303 0.26 -31.94 -18.87
C PRO A 303 0.14 -31.23 -17.52
N GLY A 304 -0.85 -30.34 -17.39
CA GLY A 304 -1.06 -29.59 -16.15
C GLY A 304 -0.11 -28.41 -15.92
N MET A 305 0.74 -28.04 -16.90
CA MET A 305 1.77 -26.98 -16.78
C MET A 305 1.29 -25.69 -16.10
N ARG A 306 0.10 -25.19 -16.47
CA ARG A 306 -0.46 -23.97 -15.88
C ARG A 306 -0.71 -24.12 -14.37
N SER A 307 -1.36 -25.21 -13.97
CA SER A 307 -1.67 -25.47 -12.56
C SER A 307 -0.40 -25.60 -11.72
N TYR A 308 0.59 -26.33 -12.24
CA TYR A 308 1.88 -26.54 -11.58
C TYR A 308 2.67 -25.24 -11.45
N THR A 309 2.73 -24.43 -12.51
CA THR A 309 3.38 -23.10 -12.49
C THR A 309 2.69 -22.17 -11.49
N ASN A 310 1.36 -22.18 -11.43
CA ASN A 310 0.62 -21.34 -10.50
C ASN A 310 0.94 -21.72 -9.04
N ALA A 311 0.91 -23.01 -8.71
CA ALA A 311 1.25 -23.52 -7.38
C ALA A 311 2.71 -23.21 -7.00
N TYR A 312 3.64 -23.32 -7.96
CA TYR A 312 5.05 -23.02 -7.75
C TYR A 312 5.31 -21.55 -7.39
N VAL A 313 4.67 -20.62 -8.12
CA VAL A 313 4.80 -19.17 -7.87
C VAL A 313 4.04 -18.75 -6.62
N GLU A 314 2.91 -19.39 -6.31
CA GLU A 314 2.09 -19.08 -5.13
C GLU A 314 2.77 -19.45 -3.82
N SER A 315 3.53 -20.55 -3.84
CA SER A 315 4.34 -21.06 -2.72
C SER A 315 5.73 -20.39 -2.60
N CYS A 316 6.11 -19.50 -3.53
CA CYS A 316 7.40 -18.81 -3.47
C CYS A 316 7.45 -17.82 -2.29
N THR A 317 8.33 -18.10 -1.33
CA THR A 317 8.57 -17.30 -0.11
C THR A 317 9.02 -15.88 -0.43
N GLN A 318 9.98 -15.73 -1.35
CA GLN A 318 10.50 -14.42 -1.79
C GLN A 318 9.38 -13.56 -2.42
N CYS A 319 8.58 -14.17 -3.30
CA CYS A 319 7.42 -13.49 -3.87
C CYS A 319 6.43 -13.03 -2.80
N ARG A 320 6.20 -13.86 -1.77
CA ARG A 320 5.24 -13.56 -0.71
C ARG A 320 5.74 -12.46 0.24
N ALA A 321 7.04 -12.44 0.51
CA ALA A 321 7.68 -11.41 1.33
C ALA A 321 7.71 -10.05 0.63
N SER A 322 8.02 -10.00 -0.67
CA SER A 322 8.30 -8.73 -1.36
C SER A 322 7.10 -8.12 -2.10
N LYS A 323 6.19 -8.94 -2.65
CA LYS A 323 5.08 -8.42 -3.49
C LYS A 323 3.96 -7.81 -2.65
N SER A 324 3.29 -6.81 -3.22
CA SER A 324 2.06 -6.26 -2.63
C SER A 324 0.88 -7.22 -2.81
N LEU A 325 0.04 -7.30 -1.78
CA LEU A 325 -1.25 -7.98 -1.88
C LEU A 325 -2.23 -7.07 -2.61
N ASN A 326 -2.78 -7.55 -3.72
CA ASN A 326 -3.82 -6.86 -4.48
C ASN A 326 -5.24 -7.26 -4.00
N GLN A 327 -5.40 -7.53 -2.70
CA GLN A 327 -6.68 -7.95 -2.11
C GLN A 327 -7.28 -6.82 -1.28
N LYS A 328 -8.61 -6.84 -1.14
CA LYS A 328 -9.33 -5.96 -0.21
C LYS A 328 -8.82 -6.22 1.22
N PRO A 329 -8.71 -5.19 2.08
CA PRO A 329 -8.28 -5.38 3.46
C PRO A 329 -9.14 -6.42 4.19
N ALA A 330 -8.49 -7.32 4.90
CA ALA A 330 -9.16 -8.30 5.74
C ALA A 330 -9.71 -7.67 7.04
N GLY A 331 -10.83 -8.18 7.54
CA GLY A 331 -11.42 -7.82 8.83
C GLY A 331 -12.58 -6.83 8.70
N LEU A 332 -13.79 -7.31 8.99
CA LEU A 332 -15.00 -6.49 9.02
C LEU A 332 -14.95 -5.47 10.16
N LEU A 333 -15.59 -4.31 9.96
CA LEU A 333 -15.66 -3.28 10.98
C LEU A 333 -16.40 -3.80 12.22
N GLN A 334 -15.72 -3.75 13.37
CA GLN A 334 -16.31 -4.02 14.68
C GLN A 334 -16.87 -2.72 15.25
N GLN A 335 -18.17 -2.69 15.52
CA GLN A 335 -18.82 -1.56 16.16
C GLN A 335 -18.71 -1.72 17.67
N LEU A 336 -18.31 -0.65 18.37
CA LEU A 336 -18.46 -0.58 19.82
C LEU A 336 -19.96 -0.63 20.17
N LEU A 337 -20.33 -1.32 21.25
CA LEU A 337 -21.70 -1.30 21.78
C LEU A 337 -22.13 0.15 22.06
N ILE A 338 -23.40 0.47 21.82
CA ILE A 338 -23.93 1.79 22.15
C ILE A 338 -24.37 1.76 23.61
N PRO A 339 -23.80 2.62 24.47
CA PRO A 339 -24.21 2.72 25.86
C PRO A 339 -25.67 3.15 26.01
N SER A 340 -26.36 2.56 27.00
CA SER A 340 -27.72 2.96 27.38
C SER A 340 -27.76 4.13 28.37
N ARG A 341 -26.62 4.43 29.03
CA ARG A 341 -26.45 5.46 30.06
C ARG A 341 -25.39 6.47 29.65
N ARG A 342 -25.64 7.77 29.87
CA ARG A 342 -24.65 8.84 29.64
C ARG A 342 -23.42 8.61 30.51
N TRP A 343 -22.23 8.89 29.97
CA TRP A 343 -20.94 8.70 30.63
C TRP A 343 -20.62 7.27 31.08
N SER A 344 -21.43 6.27 30.71
CA SER A 344 -21.08 4.86 30.95
C SER A 344 -19.90 4.40 30.10
N HIS A 345 -19.75 4.94 28.89
CA HIS A 345 -18.62 4.66 28.01
C HIS A 345 -17.96 5.98 27.63
N ALA A 346 -16.75 6.22 28.14
CA ALA A 346 -15.99 7.42 27.85
C ALA A 346 -14.68 7.08 27.15
N SER A 347 -14.34 7.85 26.13
CA SER A 347 -13.05 7.75 25.43
C SER A 347 -12.11 8.86 25.88
N LEU A 348 -10.84 8.51 26.07
CA LEU A 348 -9.78 9.35 26.60
C LEU A 348 -8.67 9.48 25.56
N ASP A 349 -8.21 10.71 25.33
CA ASP A 349 -7.08 10.99 24.45
C ASP A 349 -6.33 12.25 24.91
N PHE A 350 -5.09 12.41 24.46
CA PHE A 350 -4.27 13.58 24.73
C PHE A 350 -3.96 14.36 23.46
N VAL A 351 -4.15 15.67 23.51
CA VAL A 351 -3.48 16.60 22.60
C VAL A 351 -2.22 17.08 23.31
N THR A 352 -1.07 16.66 22.82
CA THR A 352 0.24 17.00 23.37
C THR A 352 0.96 18.03 22.52
N ASP A 353 2.11 18.50 23.02
CA ASP A 353 3.03 19.38 22.28
C ASP A 353 2.48 20.78 22.03
N LEU A 354 1.63 21.26 22.95
CA LEU A 354 1.12 22.62 22.92
C LEU A 354 2.11 23.60 23.57
N PRO A 355 2.09 24.89 23.18
CA PRO A 355 2.87 25.93 23.83
C PRO A 355 2.59 25.99 25.33
N LEU A 356 3.64 26.13 26.14
CA LEU A 356 3.51 26.20 27.60
C LEU A 356 2.75 27.46 28.02
N THR A 357 1.64 27.30 28.74
CA THR A 357 0.83 28.41 29.25
C THR A 357 1.43 29.05 30.49
N ALA A 358 0.93 30.23 30.89
CA ALA A 358 1.33 30.89 32.14
C ALA A 358 1.03 30.05 33.40
N ALA A 359 0.00 29.19 33.35
CA ALA A 359 -0.33 28.24 34.42
C ALA A 359 0.53 26.95 34.37
N GLY A 360 1.39 26.83 33.36
CA GLY A 360 2.32 25.72 33.20
C GLY A 360 1.72 24.46 32.58
N HIS A 361 0.67 24.59 31.76
CA HIS A 361 0.08 23.48 31.01
C HIS A 361 0.65 23.41 29.59
N ASP A 362 0.88 22.20 29.07
CA ASP A 362 1.46 21.92 27.75
C ASP A 362 0.74 20.77 27.00
N ALA A 363 -0.39 20.32 27.54
CA ALA A 363 -1.24 19.29 26.96
C ALA A 363 -2.72 19.51 27.33
N ILE A 364 -3.62 18.86 26.60
CA ILE A 364 -5.06 18.80 26.90
C ILE A 364 -5.46 17.33 27.00
N LEU A 365 -6.07 16.95 28.12
CA LEU A 365 -6.78 15.68 28.26
C LEU A 365 -8.21 15.84 27.74
N LEU A 366 -8.55 15.04 26.75
CA LEU A 366 -9.86 15.01 26.13
C LEU A 366 -10.65 13.82 26.63
N VAL A 367 -11.88 14.07 27.09
CA VAL A 367 -12.80 13.03 27.55
C VAL A 367 -14.11 13.17 26.80
N VAL A 368 -14.53 12.13 26.08
CA VAL A 368 -15.73 12.18 25.24
C VAL A 368 -16.72 11.09 25.63
N ASP A 369 -17.97 11.46 25.89
CA ASP A 369 -19.06 10.51 26.14
C ASP A 369 -19.54 9.86 24.84
N SER A 370 -19.58 8.53 24.82
CA SER A 370 -19.99 7.76 23.65
C SER A 370 -21.47 7.91 23.30
N LEU A 371 -22.34 8.27 24.26
CA LEU A 371 -23.78 8.46 24.02
C LEU A 371 -24.10 9.88 23.54
N SER A 372 -23.88 10.86 24.41
CA SER A 372 -24.22 12.27 24.17
C SER A 372 -23.26 12.98 23.22
N LYS A 373 -22.07 12.44 23.00
CA LYS A 373 -20.96 13.10 22.28
C LYS A 373 -20.40 14.32 23.02
N MET A 374 -20.78 14.51 24.28
CA MET A 374 -20.26 15.57 25.13
C MET A 374 -18.75 15.39 25.30
N ALA A 375 -17.98 16.45 25.06
CA ALA A 375 -16.54 16.46 25.24
C ALA A 375 -16.17 17.38 26.40
N ARG A 376 -15.17 16.98 27.19
CA ARG A 376 -14.53 17.82 28.21
C ARG A 376 -13.09 18.11 27.78
N PHE A 377 -12.72 19.38 27.78
CA PHE A 377 -11.39 19.85 27.40
C PHE A 377 -10.62 20.24 28.66
N ILE A 378 -9.77 19.35 29.15
CA ILE A 378 -9.12 19.51 30.47
C ILE A 378 -7.65 19.90 30.28
N PRO A 379 -7.20 21.07 30.76
CA PRO A 379 -5.78 21.42 30.76
C PRO A 379 -4.97 20.37 31.53
N ALA A 380 -3.85 19.95 30.95
CA ALA A 380 -2.99 18.91 31.49
C ALA A 380 -1.50 19.23 31.23
N LYS A 381 -0.63 18.45 31.85
CA LYS A 381 0.82 18.50 31.62
C LYS A 381 1.30 17.18 31.04
N LYS A 382 2.27 17.21 30.13
CA LYS A 382 2.97 16.00 29.67
C LYS A 382 3.68 15.27 30.80
N SER A 383 4.16 16.03 31.79
CA SER A 383 4.81 15.48 32.98
C SER A 383 3.85 14.85 33.98
N HIS A 384 2.53 14.97 33.80
CA HIS A 384 1.55 14.31 34.68
C HIS A 384 1.76 12.79 34.66
N SER A 385 1.93 12.24 35.86
CA SER A 385 1.95 10.82 36.12
C SER A 385 0.55 10.22 35.95
N ALA A 386 0.46 8.89 35.90
CA ALA A 386 -0.85 8.24 35.87
C ALA A 386 -1.72 8.60 37.09
N ALA A 387 -1.13 8.82 38.27
CA ALA A 387 -1.87 9.23 39.46
C ALA A 387 -2.50 10.62 39.27
N ASP A 388 -1.75 11.58 38.73
CA ASP A 388 -2.24 12.93 38.45
C ASP A 388 -3.40 12.90 37.44
N ILE A 389 -3.36 12.02 36.45
CA ILE A 389 -4.46 11.84 35.49
C ILE A 389 -5.70 11.27 36.17
N VAL A 390 -5.53 10.32 37.11
CA VAL A 390 -6.65 9.79 37.91
C VAL A 390 -7.28 10.89 38.76
N GLU A 391 -6.48 11.77 39.36
CA GLU A 391 -6.99 12.93 40.11
C GLU A 391 -7.74 13.92 39.21
N LEU A 392 -7.21 14.22 38.03
CA LEU A 392 -7.91 15.06 37.03
C LEU A 392 -9.26 14.45 36.63
N LEU A 393 -9.31 13.13 36.40
CA LEU A 393 -10.57 12.45 36.11
C LEU A 393 -11.52 12.47 37.30
N ALA A 394 -11.01 12.31 38.52
CA ALA A 394 -11.82 12.43 39.72
C ALA A 394 -12.47 13.82 39.84
N ASP A 395 -11.67 14.88 39.66
CA ASP A 395 -12.09 16.28 39.77
C ASP A 395 -13.06 16.70 38.67
N ARG A 396 -12.75 16.37 37.42
CA ARG A 396 -13.42 16.94 36.23
C ARG A 396 -14.52 16.06 35.66
N LEU A 397 -14.40 14.73 35.79
CA LEU A 397 -15.34 13.76 35.23
C LEU A 397 -16.21 13.12 36.32
N ILE A 398 -15.58 12.37 37.24
CA ILE A 398 -16.27 11.51 38.19
C ILE A 398 -17.10 12.34 39.17
N ARG A 399 -16.59 13.48 39.64
CA ARG A 399 -17.35 14.41 40.48
C ARG A 399 -18.68 14.84 39.83
N CYS A 400 -18.67 15.07 38.52
CA CYS A 400 -19.83 15.61 37.81
C CYS A 400 -20.78 14.54 37.29
N HIS A 401 -20.26 13.36 36.92
CA HIS A 401 -21.00 12.38 36.12
C HIS A 401 -20.99 10.96 36.69
N GLY A 402 -20.23 10.72 37.77
CA GLY A 402 -20.02 9.40 38.36
C GLY A 402 -19.00 8.56 37.60
N PHE A 403 -18.84 7.31 38.03
CA PHE A 403 -17.89 6.38 37.43
C PHE A 403 -18.40 5.81 36.09
N PRO A 404 -17.55 5.78 35.04
CA PRO A 404 -17.86 5.09 33.80
C PRO A 404 -17.77 3.57 33.98
N ASP A 405 -18.53 2.84 33.15
CA ASP A 405 -18.48 1.37 33.08
C ASP A 405 -17.35 0.90 32.16
N VAL A 406 -17.02 1.69 31.13
CA VAL A 406 -15.97 1.42 30.15
C VAL A 406 -15.15 2.68 29.88
N LEU A 407 -13.83 2.56 29.97
CA LEU A 407 -12.89 3.57 29.52
C LEU A 407 -12.17 3.09 28.26
N VAL A 408 -12.32 3.84 27.18
CA VAL A 408 -11.62 3.62 25.91
C VAL A 408 -10.43 4.57 25.86
N SER A 409 -9.24 4.06 25.54
CA SER A 409 -8.05 4.90 25.37
C SER A 409 -7.13 4.32 24.32
N ASP A 410 -6.15 5.11 23.89
CA ASP A 410 -5.00 4.60 23.18
C ASP A 410 -4.06 3.79 24.10
N ARG A 411 -2.88 3.44 23.59
CA ARG A 411 -1.85 2.73 24.35
C ARG A 411 -0.83 3.69 24.98
N ASP A 412 -1.22 4.89 25.37
CA ASP A 412 -0.34 5.76 26.14
C ASP A 412 0.15 5.05 27.43
N PRO A 413 1.46 5.12 27.76
CA PRO A 413 2.01 4.50 28.96
C PRO A 413 1.27 4.85 30.26
N ARG A 414 0.67 6.04 30.36
CA ARG A 414 -0.09 6.50 31.52
C ARG A 414 -1.34 5.62 31.76
N PHE A 415 -2.06 5.24 30.70
CA PHE A 415 -3.22 4.35 30.75
C PHE A 415 -2.88 2.85 30.86
N GLN A 416 -1.60 2.51 30.73
CA GLN A 416 -1.08 1.16 30.93
C GLN A 416 -0.47 0.93 32.32
N SER A 417 -0.37 1.97 33.14
CA SER A 417 0.25 1.91 34.45
C SER A 417 -0.49 0.99 35.43
N GLU A 418 0.25 0.58 36.48
CA GLU A 418 -0.31 -0.22 37.58
C GLU A 418 -1.41 0.55 38.32
N VAL A 419 -1.20 1.85 38.58
CA VAL A 419 -2.19 2.74 39.21
C VAL A 419 -3.50 2.76 38.42
N TRP A 420 -3.41 2.85 37.10
CA TRP A 420 -4.59 2.80 36.22
C TRP A 420 -5.32 1.46 36.28
N SER A 421 -4.55 0.37 36.31
CA SER A 421 -5.08 -0.99 36.44
C SER A 421 -5.80 -1.20 37.78
N GLN A 422 -5.25 -0.64 38.86
CA GLN A 422 -5.86 -0.67 40.19
C GLN A 422 -7.16 0.14 40.25
N LEU A 423 -7.18 1.35 39.67
CA LEU A 423 -8.41 2.15 39.55
C LEU A 423 -9.51 1.35 38.84
N CYS A 424 -9.18 0.78 37.67
CA CYS A 424 -10.15 0.04 36.87
C CYS A 424 -10.67 -1.20 37.61
N SER A 425 -9.78 -1.96 38.24
CA SER A 425 -10.14 -3.15 39.03
C SER A 425 -11.02 -2.79 40.23
N ARG A 426 -10.65 -1.75 40.99
CA ARG A 426 -11.35 -1.35 42.22
C ARG A 426 -12.77 -0.88 41.97
N PHE A 427 -13.00 -0.17 40.87
CA PHE A 427 -14.31 0.38 40.52
C PHE A 427 -15.03 -0.41 39.43
N SER A 428 -14.54 -1.62 39.09
CA SER A 428 -15.12 -2.49 38.05
C SER A 428 -15.27 -1.82 36.68
N ILE A 429 -14.34 -0.94 36.33
CA ILE A 429 -14.30 -0.25 35.04
C ILE A 429 -13.62 -1.16 34.02
N THR A 430 -14.29 -1.43 32.91
CA THR A 430 -13.70 -2.20 31.81
C THR A 430 -12.74 -1.31 31.02
N ARG A 431 -11.47 -1.72 30.94
CA ARG A 431 -10.46 -1.03 30.13
C ARG A 431 -10.49 -1.55 28.69
N ALA A 432 -10.76 -0.68 27.74
CA ALA A 432 -10.76 -0.98 26.31
C ALA A 432 -9.68 -0.18 25.58
N MET A 433 -8.52 -0.78 25.34
CA MET A 433 -7.45 -0.10 24.60
C MET A 433 -7.65 -0.25 23.10
N SER A 434 -7.54 0.85 22.35
CA SER A 434 -7.45 0.80 20.90
C SER A 434 -6.16 0.08 20.50
N SER A 435 -6.19 -0.66 19.39
CA SER A 435 -4.93 -1.18 18.83
C SER A 435 -4.16 0.03 18.31
N SER A 436 -2.84 0.07 18.54
CA SER A 436 -1.95 1.22 18.26
C SER A 436 -2.03 1.78 16.83
N TYR A 437 -2.76 1.12 15.93
CA TYR A 437 -2.86 1.45 14.51
C TYR A 437 -4.27 1.22 13.92
N GLN A 438 -5.34 1.26 14.72
CA GLN A 438 -6.72 1.33 14.19
C GLN A 438 -7.46 2.60 14.66
N PRO A 439 -7.40 3.70 13.88
CA PRO A 439 -8.23 4.89 14.11
C PRO A 439 -9.75 4.63 14.00
N GLN A 440 -10.17 3.38 13.73
CA GLN A 440 -11.59 3.00 13.67
C GLN A 440 -12.19 2.65 15.02
N THR A 441 -11.38 2.21 15.99
CA THR A 441 -11.87 1.91 17.35
C THR A 441 -11.95 3.17 18.21
N ASP A 442 -11.14 4.19 17.91
CA ASP A 442 -11.11 5.47 18.63
C ASP A 442 -11.36 6.71 17.74
N GLY A 443 -12.02 6.54 16.59
CA GLY A 443 -12.27 7.65 15.66
C GLY A 443 -13.19 8.76 16.21
N GLN A 444 -13.71 8.60 17.43
CA GLN A 444 -14.48 9.61 18.15
C GLN A 444 -13.56 10.71 18.68
N THR A 445 -12.54 10.35 19.47
CA THR A 445 -11.55 11.30 20.03
C THR A 445 -10.78 11.97 18.90
N GLU A 446 -10.27 11.22 17.92
CA GLU A 446 -9.52 11.76 16.77
C GLU A 446 -10.30 12.88 16.03
N TRP A 447 -11.61 12.69 15.86
CA TRP A 447 -12.45 13.71 15.23
C TRP A 447 -12.66 14.94 16.14
N VAL A 448 -12.81 14.74 17.45
CA VAL A 448 -12.92 15.83 18.44
C VAL A 448 -11.62 16.62 18.52
N ASN A 449 -10.46 15.96 18.58
CA ASN A 449 -9.14 16.60 18.59
C ASN A 449 -9.00 17.52 17.39
N ARG A 450 -9.29 17.03 16.18
CA ARG A 450 -9.21 17.81 14.95
C ARG A 450 -10.12 19.05 14.99
N THR A 451 -11.31 18.90 15.56
CA THR A 451 -12.28 20.00 15.69
C THR A 451 -11.77 21.05 16.68
N LEU A 452 -11.27 20.61 17.84
CA LEU A 452 -10.66 21.49 18.85
C LEU A 452 -9.43 22.22 18.29
N GLU A 453 -8.50 21.53 17.64
CA GLU A 453 -7.33 22.15 17.00
C GLU A 453 -7.74 23.19 15.95
N GLN A 454 -8.81 22.92 15.19
CA GLN A 454 -9.32 23.88 14.23
C GLN A 454 -9.91 25.11 14.92
N MET A 455 -10.70 24.93 15.98
CA MET A 455 -11.24 26.03 16.77
C MET A 455 -10.11 26.88 17.39
N LEU A 456 -9.12 26.24 18.03
CA LEU A 456 -7.98 26.93 18.61
C LEU A 456 -7.23 27.75 17.55
N ARG A 457 -6.96 27.18 16.37
CA ARG A 457 -6.31 27.90 15.25
C ARG A 457 -7.10 29.10 14.74
N THR A 458 -8.41 29.17 14.96
CA THR A 458 -9.20 30.33 14.54
C THR A 458 -9.14 31.50 15.50
N TYR A 459 -8.91 31.25 16.80
CA TYR A 459 -8.92 32.28 17.84
C TYR A 459 -7.51 32.71 18.26
N ILE A 460 -6.52 31.82 18.17
CA ILE A 460 -5.13 32.14 18.46
C ILE A 460 -4.54 32.91 17.26
N GLN A 461 -4.33 34.21 17.43
CA GLN A 461 -3.79 35.08 16.37
C GLN A 461 -2.35 35.58 16.62
N ALA A 462 -1.99 35.87 17.88
CA ALA A 462 -0.70 36.48 18.20
C ALA A 462 0.06 35.75 19.33
N ASP A 463 -0.58 35.49 20.47
CA ASP A 463 0.03 34.71 21.55
C ASP A 463 -0.51 33.27 21.58
N GLU A 464 0.34 32.33 21.20
CA GLU A 464 0.00 30.92 21.19
C GLU A 464 -0.17 30.32 22.59
N ARG A 465 0.17 31.05 23.67
CA ARG A 465 0.10 30.58 25.07
C ARG A 465 -1.27 30.81 25.72
N GLU A 466 -2.19 31.50 25.05
CA GLU A 466 -3.52 31.82 25.59
C GLU A 466 -4.57 30.72 25.38
N TRP A 467 -4.19 29.58 24.78
CA TRP A 467 -5.12 28.50 24.42
C TRP A 467 -5.93 27.97 25.61
N GLU A 468 -5.36 27.96 26.82
CA GLU A 468 -6.02 27.45 28.03
C GLU A 468 -7.23 28.29 28.43
N GLY A 469 -7.15 29.62 28.28
CA GLY A 469 -8.27 30.52 28.59
C GLY A 469 -9.45 30.36 27.64
N LEU A 470 -9.22 29.81 26.44
CA LEU A 470 -10.24 29.60 25.42
C LEU A 470 -11.03 28.29 25.64
N LEU A 471 -10.47 27.31 26.35
CA LEU A 471 -11.07 25.97 26.45
C LEU A 471 -12.52 25.98 26.97
N PRO A 472 -12.92 26.75 28.00
CA PRO A 472 -14.31 26.76 28.46
C PRO A 472 -15.28 27.26 27.38
N ALA A 473 -14.90 28.30 26.64
CA ALA A 473 -15.73 28.84 25.57
C ALA A 473 -15.83 27.86 24.38
N LEU A 474 -14.72 27.20 24.04
CA LEU A 474 -14.68 26.18 22.99
C LEU A 474 -15.44 24.91 23.37
N GLU A 475 -15.37 24.49 24.63
CA GLU A 475 -16.16 23.36 25.16
C GLU A 475 -17.65 23.66 25.05
N LEU A 476 -18.09 24.87 25.39
CA LEU A 476 -19.48 25.30 25.21
C LEU A 476 -19.88 25.32 23.73
N ALA A 477 -19.07 25.96 22.87
CA ALA A 477 -19.35 26.05 21.43
C ALA A 477 -19.44 24.66 20.76
N TYR A 478 -18.58 23.74 21.15
CA TYR A 478 -18.64 22.35 20.72
C TYR A 478 -19.92 21.68 21.22
N SER A 479 -20.23 21.83 22.51
CA SER A 479 -21.35 21.14 23.16
C SER A 479 -22.73 21.62 22.68
N THR A 480 -22.84 22.82 22.12
CA THR A 480 -24.10 23.38 21.57
C THR A 480 -24.28 23.11 20.08
N THR A 481 -23.25 22.61 19.40
CA THR A 481 -23.30 22.29 17.98
C THR A 481 -23.94 20.92 17.77
N SER A 482 -24.96 20.82 16.91
CA SER A 482 -25.59 19.54 16.58
C SER A 482 -24.64 18.61 15.83
N HIS A 483 -24.55 17.35 16.25
CA HIS A 483 -23.76 16.35 15.53
C HIS A 483 -24.62 15.59 14.53
N SER A 484 -24.07 15.30 13.36
CA SER A 484 -24.75 14.51 12.33
C SER A 484 -25.10 13.08 12.78
N SER A 485 -24.38 12.53 13.76
CA SER A 485 -24.68 11.20 14.31
C SER A 485 -25.86 11.16 15.26
N THR A 486 -26.23 12.28 15.87
CA THR A 486 -27.30 12.38 16.88
C THR A 486 -28.44 13.28 16.46
N GLU A 487 -28.24 14.16 15.46
CA GLU A 487 -29.13 15.26 15.06
C GLU A 487 -29.49 16.26 16.17
N LEU A 488 -28.86 16.09 17.34
CA LEU A 488 -29.00 16.89 18.55
C LEU A 488 -27.62 17.35 18.99
N SER A 489 -27.56 18.47 19.69
CA SER A 489 -26.33 18.91 20.34
C SER A 489 -26.01 18.04 21.57
N PRO A 490 -24.73 17.87 21.92
CA PRO A 490 -24.35 17.15 23.12
C PRO A 490 -24.98 17.72 24.39
N PHE A 491 -25.11 19.05 24.46
CA PHE A 491 -25.73 19.74 25.58
C PHE A 491 -27.21 19.38 25.72
N GLU A 492 -27.98 19.35 24.62
CA GLU A 492 -29.38 18.92 24.65
C GLU A 492 -29.53 17.47 25.13
N ILE A 493 -28.63 16.57 24.75
CA ILE A 493 -28.69 15.17 25.22
C ILE A 493 -28.31 15.07 26.71
N MET A 494 -27.38 15.90 27.15
CA MET A 494 -26.91 15.94 28.54
C MET A 494 -27.91 16.57 29.49
N ILE A 495 -28.47 17.72 29.13
CA ILE A 495 -29.28 18.59 30.00
C ILE A 495 -30.78 18.60 29.63
N GLY A 496 -31.13 18.14 28.43
CA GLY A 496 -32.53 18.04 28.00
C GLY A 496 -33.10 19.32 27.39
N GLU A 497 -32.34 20.41 27.45
CA GLU A 497 -32.69 21.74 26.95
C GLU A 497 -31.48 22.35 26.22
N LYS A 498 -31.75 23.35 25.36
CA LYS A 498 -30.69 24.16 24.75
C LYS A 498 -30.20 25.19 25.75
N PRO A 499 -28.88 25.37 25.93
CA PRO A 499 -28.38 26.45 26.77
C PRO A 499 -28.58 27.80 26.05
N LEU A 500 -28.75 28.87 26.83
CA LEU A 500 -28.64 30.22 26.31
C LEU A 500 -27.17 30.51 25.98
N THR A 501 -26.89 30.74 24.70
CA THR A 501 -25.58 31.17 24.23
C THR A 501 -25.53 32.68 24.06
N ALA A 502 -24.33 33.26 23.89
CA ALA A 502 -24.19 34.70 23.63
C ALA A 502 -24.99 35.14 22.39
N ALA A 503 -25.13 34.28 21.38
CA ALA A 503 -25.95 34.55 20.20
C ALA A 503 -27.46 34.60 20.50
N ASP A 504 -27.91 33.87 21.52
CA ASP A 504 -29.32 33.89 21.95
C ASP A 504 -29.62 35.14 22.79
N LEU A 505 -28.65 35.65 23.55
CA LEU A 505 -28.83 36.85 24.38
C LEU A 505 -29.09 38.12 23.55
N ASP A 506 -28.54 38.20 22.34
CA ASP A 506 -28.82 39.31 21.41
C ASP A 506 -30.25 39.28 20.84
N ILE A 507 -30.93 38.12 20.91
CA ILE A 507 -32.29 37.90 20.38
C ILE A 507 -33.34 37.91 21.51
N VAL A 508 -32.99 37.39 22.68
CA VAL A 508 -33.91 37.11 23.80
C VAL A 508 -34.01 38.31 24.75
N GLY A 509 -34.55 39.42 24.23
CA GLY A 509 -35.10 40.49 25.07
C GLY A 509 -36.45 40.11 25.71
N VAL A 510 -37.09 39.01 25.31
CA VAL A 510 -38.42 38.61 25.78
C VAL A 510 -38.55 37.08 25.69
N LEU A 511 -38.96 36.46 26.80
CA LEU A 511 -39.62 35.14 26.98
C LEU A 511 -38.92 34.24 28.02
N SER A 512 -39.57 34.10 29.18
CA SER A 512 -39.30 33.03 30.14
C SER A 512 -39.74 31.67 29.58
N PRO A 513 -38.95 30.59 29.71
CA PRO A 513 -39.36 29.28 29.27
C PRO A 513 -40.47 28.73 30.18
N THR A 514 -41.56 28.32 29.56
CA THR A 514 -42.69 27.65 30.20
C THR A 514 -42.30 26.20 30.53
N LEU A 515 -42.53 25.80 31.78
CA LEU A 515 -42.27 24.46 32.32
C LEU A 515 -42.80 23.33 31.38
N THR A 516 -41.90 22.42 30.99
CA THR A 516 -42.15 21.24 30.16
C THR A 516 -42.30 19.95 31.02
N PRO A 517 -42.69 18.78 30.44
CA PRO A 517 -43.17 17.57 31.13
C PRO A 517 -42.18 17.01 32.18
N PRO A 518 -42.55 16.04 33.04
CA PRO A 518 -41.62 15.45 34.00
C PRO A 518 -40.29 15.09 33.32
N MET A 519 -39.23 15.80 33.67
CA MET A 519 -37.92 15.82 33.00
C MET A 519 -37.39 14.42 32.66
N THR A 520 -37.70 13.44 33.50
CA THR A 520 -37.36 12.02 33.32
C THR A 520 -37.92 11.41 32.02
N LYS A 521 -39.13 11.78 31.59
CA LYS A 521 -39.73 11.30 30.34
C LYS A 521 -39.06 11.91 29.11
N LEU A 522 -38.79 13.22 29.16
CA LEU A 522 -38.10 13.94 28.08
C LEU A 522 -36.67 13.42 27.89
N PHE A 523 -35.91 13.26 28.98
CA PHE A 523 -34.56 12.72 28.92
C PHE A 523 -34.49 11.32 28.31
N ARG A 524 -35.42 10.43 28.68
CA ARG A 524 -35.49 9.09 28.11
C ARG A 524 -35.74 9.15 26.60
N GLN A 525 -36.69 9.97 26.17
CA GLN A 525 -36.98 10.17 24.74
C GLN A 525 -35.78 10.71 23.95
N LEU A 526 -35.04 11.66 24.51
CA LEU A 526 -33.83 12.21 23.87
C LEU A 526 -32.71 11.17 23.78
N CYS A 527 -32.50 10.37 24.84
CA CYS A 527 -31.53 9.27 24.82
C CYS A 527 -31.92 8.19 23.80
N ASP A 528 -33.19 7.77 23.76
CA ASP A 528 -33.70 6.77 22.82
C ASP A 528 -33.55 7.26 21.36
N ARG A 529 -33.84 8.53 21.11
CA ARG A 529 -33.63 9.17 19.81
C ARG A 529 -32.14 9.20 19.45
N ALA A 530 -31.28 9.68 20.33
CA ALA A 530 -29.83 9.71 20.11
C ALA A 530 -29.26 8.30 19.83
N GLN A 531 -29.66 7.28 20.61
CA GLN A 531 -29.28 5.89 20.37
C GLN A 531 -29.73 5.41 19.00
N SER A 532 -30.96 5.72 18.59
CA SER A 532 -31.51 5.33 17.29
C SER A 532 -30.74 5.95 16.12
N HIS A 533 -30.41 7.25 16.19
CA HIS A 533 -29.59 7.91 15.17
C HIS A 533 -28.16 7.38 15.15
N ILE A 534 -27.54 7.13 16.31
CA ILE A 534 -26.20 6.53 16.40
C ILE A 534 -26.21 5.12 15.81
N LEU A 535 -27.24 4.30 16.10
CA LEU A 535 -27.42 2.97 15.50
C LEU A 535 -27.46 3.06 13.98
N GLN A 536 -28.28 3.97 13.44
CA GLN A 536 -28.42 4.15 12.00
C GLN A 536 -27.12 4.66 11.34
N ALA A 537 -26.40 5.56 12.00
CA ALA A 537 -25.11 6.07 11.54
C ALA A 537 -24.03 4.97 11.55
N LYS A 538 -23.94 4.20 12.65
CA LYS A 538 -23.05 3.04 12.77
C LYS A 538 -23.38 2.00 11.70
N TRP A 539 -24.64 1.68 11.47
CA TRP A 539 -25.06 0.71 10.45
C TRP A 539 -24.64 1.15 9.05
N ARG A 540 -24.89 2.42 8.68
CA ARG A 540 -24.42 3.01 7.41
C ARG A 540 -22.90 2.91 7.28
N GLN A 541 -22.14 3.29 8.32
CA GLN A 541 -20.69 3.20 8.33
C GLN A 541 -20.20 1.76 8.13
N LYS A 542 -20.79 0.80 8.83
CA LYS A 542 -20.47 -0.63 8.69
C LYS A 542 -20.77 -1.14 7.29
N TYR A 543 -21.96 -0.84 6.74
CA TYR A 543 -22.34 -1.23 5.39
C TYR A 543 -21.32 -0.76 4.34
N TYR A 544 -20.94 0.53 4.37
CA TYR A 544 -19.96 1.08 3.42
C TYR A 544 -18.54 0.59 3.67
N ALA A 545 -18.11 0.44 4.93
CA ALA A 545 -16.79 -0.08 5.27
C ALA A 545 -16.64 -1.54 4.84
N ASP A 546 -17.64 -2.38 5.12
CA ASP A 546 -17.61 -3.81 4.86
C ASP A 546 -17.73 -4.12 3.35
N ALA A 547 -18.38 -3.27 2.54
CA ALA A 547 -18.40 -3.40 1.08
C ALA A 547 -16.99 -3.44 0.44
N HIS A 548 -16.02 -2.82 1.11
CA HIS A 548 -14.64 -2.71 0.66
C HIS A 548 -13.69 -3.66 1.41
N ARG A 549 -14.20 -4.59 2.23
CA ARG A 549 -13.41 -5.50 3.07
C ARG A 549 -13.76 -6.96 2.82
N LEU A 550 -12.87 -7.84 3.27
CA LEU A 550 -13.07 -9.29 3.23
C LEU A 550 -13.14 -9.83 4.66
N ALA A 551 -14.11 -10.70 4.92
CA ALA A 551 -14.11 -11.52 6.13
C ALA A 551 -13.06 -12.62 5.97
N VAL A 552 -12.03 -12.59 6.81
CA VAL A 552 -10.96 -13.59 6.83
C VAL A 552 -10.80 -14.06 8.27
N GLU A 553 -10.71 -15.37 8.45
CA GLU A 553 -10.47 -15.98 9.75
C GLU A 553 -9.29 -16.94 9.67
N TYR A 554 -8.49 -16.97 10.75
CA TYR A 554 -7.35 -17.87 10.90
C TYR A 554 -7.58 -18.77 12.12
N LYS A 555 -7.09 -20.00 12.05
CA LYS A 555 -7.13 -20.95 13.17
C LYS A 555 -5.84 -20.86 13.97
N VAL A 556 -5.91 -21.24 15.24
CA VAL A 556 -4.72 -21.41 16.07
C VAL A 556 -3.87 -22.53 15.46
N GLY A 557 -2.58 -22.25 15.25
CA GLY A 557 -1.64 -23.11 14.53
C GLY A 557 -1.41 -22.73 13.07
N ASP A 558 -2.24 -21.87 12.46
CA ASP A 558 -2.01 -21.41 11.09
C ASP A 558 -0.73 -20.56 10.99
N GLN A 559 0.00 -20.70 9.89
CA GLN A 559 1.14 -19.85 9.57
C GLN A 559 0.69 -18.64 8.75
N VAL A 560 1.15 -17.46 9.15
CA VAL A 560 0.81 -16.18 8.51
C VAL A 560 2.02 -15.27 8.35
N TRP A 561 2.02 -14.44 7.32
CA TRP A 561 2.99 -13.36 7.14
C TRP A 561 2.45 -12.07 7.72
N LEU A 562 3.29 -11.30 8.40
CA LEU A 562 2.98 -10.03 9.02
C LEU A 562 3.46 -8.86 8.14
N SER A 563 2.62 -7.87 7.88
CA SER A 563 3.03 -6.68 7.12
C SER A 563 4.13 -5.86 7.82
N SER A 564 5.16 -5.45 7.08
CA SER A 564 6.28 -4.65 7.60
C SER A 564 6.02 -3.14 7.64
N LYS A 565 4.89 -2.66 7.11
CA LYS A 565 4.60 -1.23 6.93
C LYS A 565 4.74 -0.39 8.21
N HIS A 566 4.49 -0.99 9.37
CA HIS A 566 4.49 -0.33 10.67
C HIS A 566 5.46 -0.99 11.66
N LEU A 567 6.38 -1.82 11.15
CA LEU A 567 7.44 -2.43 11.96
C LEU A 567 8.73 -1.60 11.84
N PRO A 568 9.61 -1.64 12.86
CA PRO A 568 10.91 -1.00 12.79
C PRO A 568 11.68 -1.46 11.55
N ALA A 569 12.25 -0.50 10.81
CA ALA A 569 13.05 -0.77 9.63
C ALA A 569 14.19 -1.74 9.97
N LEU A 570 14.34 -2.77 9.14
CA LEU A 570 15.51 -3.65 9.21
C LEU A 570 16.57 -3.04 8.29
N ASN A 571 16.22 -2.82 7.02
CA ASN A 571 16.87 -2.04 5.96
C ASN A 571 17.48 -0.68 6.35
N ASN A 572 18.74 -0.40 6.02
CA ASN A 572 19.21 1.01 5.91
C ASN A 572 18.40 1.74 4.81
N CYS A 573 18.13 1.04 3.71
CA CYS A 573 17.22 1.50 2.65
C CYS A 573 15.83 0.87 2.83
N THR A 574 14.88 1.66 3.32
CA THR A 574 13.48 1.25 3.53
C THR A 574 12.75 0.87 2.23
N LYS A 575 13.22 1.35 1.07
CA LYS A 575 12.63 1.02 -0.25
C LYS A 575 12.84 -0.43 -0.67
N PHE A 576 13.88 -1.08 -0.15
CA PHE A 576 14.23 -2.47 -0.48
C PHE A 576 13.78 -3.47 0.59
N GLU A 577 13.06 -3.00 1.61
CA GLU A 577 12.52 -3.91 2.61
C GLU A 577 11.42 -4.80 2.05
N SER A 578 11.44 -6.06 2.50
CA SER A 578 10.31 -6.96 2.29
C SER A 578 9.06 -6.35 2.92
N ARG A 579 7.94 -6.39 2.17
CA ARG A 579 6.65 -5.83 2.58
C ARG A 579 5.95 -6.66 3.65
N CYS A 580 6.32 -7.93 3.76
CA CYS A 580 5.87 -8.83 4.82
C CYS A 580 7.06 -9.57 5.45
N ARG A 581 6.95 -9.89 6.74
CA ARG A 581 7.90 -10.66 7.55
C ARG A 581 7.24 -11.94 8.07
N GLY A 582 8.01 -12.99 8.26
CA GLY A 582 7.52 -14.30 8.70
C GLY A 582 8.02 -15.43 7.79
N PRO A 583 7.33 -16.59 7.78
CA PRO A 583 6.02 -16.88 8.39
C PRO A 583 6.02 -17.01 9.92
N PHE A 584 4.97 -16.53 10.59
CA PHE A 584 4.76 -16.68 12.03
C PHE A 584 3.53 -17.53 12.34
N THR A 585 3.54 -18.23 13.47
CA THR A 585 2.42 -19.10 13.88
C THR A 585 1.40 -18.32 14.70
N VAL A 586 0.11 -18.50 14.42
CA VAL A 586 -1.00 -17.97 15.23
C VAL A 586 -1.12 -18.77 16.52
N THR A 587 -0.96 -18.13 17.68
CA THR A 587 -1.05 -18.79 18.99
C THR A 587 -2.42 -18.65 19.65
N GLU A 588 -3.11 -17.53 19.39
CA GLU A 588 -4.37 -17.21 20.06
C GLU A 588 -5.22 -16.30 19.16
N ARG A 589 -6.54 -16.50 19.14
CA ARG A 589 -7.50 -15.57 18.52
C ARG A 589 -8.03 -14.60 19.58
N ILE A 590 -7.83 -13.29 19.38
CA ILE A 590 -8.24 -12.23 20.31
C ILE A 590 -9.42 -11.48 19.70
N GLY A 591 -10.62 -11.77 20.21
CA GLY A 591 -11.86 -11.25 19.65
C GLY A 591 -12.11 -11.76 18.23
N THR A 592 -12.81 -10.96 17.41
CA THR A 592 -13.23 -11.37 16.07
C THR A 592 -12.17 -11.12 15.00
N VAL A 593 -11.34 -10.08 15.15
CA VAL A 593 -10.48 -9.54 14.08
C VAL A 593 -9.01 -9.37 14.47
N ALA A 594 -8.57 -9.79 15.65
CA ALA A 594 -7.17 -9.73 16.06
C ALA A 594 -6.63 -11.12 16.44
N TYR A 595 -5.33 -11.33 16.18
CA TYR A 595 -4.65 -12.59 16.42
C TYR A 595 -3.31 -12.34 17.10
N ARG A 596 -2.95 -13.23 18.03
CA ARG A 596 -1.63 -13.26 18.64
C ARG A 596 -0.70 -14.15 17.83
N LEU A 597 0.50 -13.64 17.54
CA LEU A 597 1.53 -14.37 16.81
C LEU A 597 2.68 -14.82 17.73
N ALA A 598 3.26 -15.98 17.42
CA ALA A 598 4.53 -16.42 17.96
C ALA A 598 5.68 -15.67 17.27
N LEU A 599 6.00 -14.47 17.75
CA LEU A 599 7.16 -13.71 17.27
C LEU A 599 8.47 -14.23 17.90
N PRO A 600 9.60 -14.18 17.16
CA PRO A 600 10.92 -14.49 17.70
C PRO A 600 11.26 -13.63 18.92
N PRO A 601 12.07 -14.13 19.87
CA PRO A 601 12.38 -13.44 21.13
C PRO A 601 13.07 -12.08 20.98
N THR A 602 13.68 -11.86 19.82
CA THR A 602 14.39 -10.62 19.48
C THR A 602 13.48 -9.55 18.89
N TYR A 603 12.20 -9.86 18.59
CA TYR A 603 11.23 -8.85 18.19
C TYR A 603 10.79 -8.04 19.43
N GLU A 604 11.15 -6.76 19.46
CA GLU A 604 10.67 -5.82 20.46
C GLU A 604 9.29 -5.29 20.05
N GLY A 605 8.25 -5.59 20.82
CA GLY A 605 6.90 -5.07 20.58
C GLY A 605 5.76 -5.98 21.04
N HIS A 606 4.53 -5.51 20.81
CA HIS A 606 3.33 -6.30 21.07
C HIS A 606 3.16 -7.38 19.99
N ASN A 607 2.63 -8.53 20.37
CA ASN A 607 2.46 -9.68 19.49
C ASN A 607 1.02 -9.90 19.01
N VAL A 608 0.15 -8.89 19.15
CA VAL A 608 -1.28 -8.96 18.78
C VAL A 608 -1.54 -8.05 17.58
N PHE A 609 -1.90 -8.65 16.45
CA PHE A 609 -2.07 -7.93 15.19
C PHE A 609 -3.49 -8.09 14.67
N HIS A 610 -4.00 -7.03 14.05
CA HIS A 610 -5.28 -7.09 13.35
C HIS A 610 -5.15 -7.96 12.08
N VAL A 611 -6.21 -8.69 11.73
CA VAL A 611 -6.29 -9.60 10.58
C VAL A 611 -5.92 -8.93 9.25
N SER A 612 -6.14 -7.61 9.11
CA SER A 612 -5.74 -6.83 7.93
C SER A 612 -4.24 -6.75 7.70
N GLN A 613 -3.43 -7.04 8.72
CA GLN A 613 -1.97 -7.03 8.65
C GLN A 613 -1.39 -8.43 8.40
N LEU A 614 -2.26 -9.45 8.30
CA LEU A 614 -1.89 -10.85 8.20
C LEU A 614 -2.22 -11.42 6.83
N VAL A 615 -1.34 -12.28 6.34
CA VAL A 615 -1.46 -12.96 5.05
C VAL A 615 -1.31 -14.45 5.26
N PRO A 616 -2.15 -15.33 4.69
CA PRO A 616 -1.95 -16.76 4.81
C PRO A 616 -0.59 -17.18 4.23
N HIS A 617 0.13 -18.05 4.96
CA HIS A 617 1.27 -18.77 4.43
C HIS A 617 0.78 -20.00 3.66
N HIS A 618 1.35 -20.23 2.47
CA HIS A 618 1.14 -21.44 1.71
C HIS A 618 2.46 -22.20 1.66
N SER A 619 2.54 -23.30 2.39
CA SER A 619 3.73 -24.14 2.43
C SER A 619 4.06 -24.66 1.05
N ARG A 620 5.32 -24.53 0.64
CA ARG A 620 5.82 -25.19 -0.57
C ARG A 620 5.85 -26.69 -0.31
N ALA A 621 5.13 -27.46 -1.12
CA ALA A 621 5.25 -28.92 -1.07
C ALA A 621 6.72 -29.30 -1.27
N LEU A 622 7.22 -30.32 -0.57
CA LEU A 622 8.62 -30.79 -0.70
C LEU A 622 8.96 -31.12 -2.18
N ALA A 623 7.96 -31.55 -2.94
CA ALA A 623 8.01 -31.76 -4.38
C ALA A 623 8.40 -30.49 -5.20
N LEU A 624 8.10 -29.30 -4.70
CA LEU A 624 8.30 -28.03 -5.41
C LEU A 624 9.53 -27.27 -4.92
N VAL A 625 10.29 -27.84 -3.98
CA VAL A 625 11.54 -27.25 -3.49
C VAL A 625 12.60 -27.49 -4.56
N PRO A 626 13.21 -26.43 -5.13
CA PRO A 626 14.32 -26.61 -6.04
C PRO A 626 15.45 -27.36 -5.33
N GLN A 627 15.96 -28.43 -5.95
CA GLN A 627 17.31 -28.87 -5.65
C GLN A 627 18.27 -27.83 -6.24
N GLU A 628 18.48 -26.73 -5.51
CA GLU A 628 19.57 -25.83 -5.85
C GLU A 628 20.89 -26.59 -5.65
N ALA A 629 21.72 -26.63 -6.69
CA ALA A 629 23.17 -26.69 -6.49
C ALA A 629 23.51 -25.59 -5.49
N PRO A 630 24.34 -25.84 -4.46
CA PRO A 630 24.60 -24.86 -3.41
C PRO A 630 25.09 -23.57 -4.06
N VAL A 631 24.18 -22.60 -4.19
CA VAL A 631 24.54 -21.26 -4.61
C VAL A 631 25.27 -20.74 -3.39
N GLY A 632 26.61 -20.69 -3.48
CA GLY A 632 27.42 -20.05 -2.46
C GLY A 632 26.80 -18.69 -2.13
N TRP A 633 26.86 -18.33 -0.85
CA TRP A 633 26.33 -17.05 -0.38
C TRP A 633 26.77 -15.92 -1.34
N PRO A 634 25.84 -15.10 -1.85
CA PRO A 634 26.21 -14.03 -2.74
C PRO A 634 27.17 -13.09 -1.99
N PRO A 635 28.33 -12.72 -2.58
CA PRO A 635 29.33 -11.93 -1.88
C PRO A 635 28.72 -10.60 -1.41
N THR A 636 28.67 -10.41 -0.10
CA THR A 636 28.21 -9.17 0.53
C THR A 636 29.30 -8.11 0.48
N ARG A 637 28.93 -6.83 0.58
CA ARG A 637 29.89 -5.71 0.67
C ARG A 637 29.76 -5.01 2.02
N ASP A 638 30.85 -4.53 2.59
CA ASP A 638 30.86 -3.73 3.81
C ASP A 638 30.32 -2.32 3.52
N ASP A 639 30.21 -1.49 4.55
CA ASP A 639 29.78 -0.09 4.42
C ASP A 639 30.71 0.73 3.50
N ASP A 640 31.95 0.27 3.28
CA ASP A 640 32.94 0.85 2.38
C ASP A 640 32.90 0.27 0.95
N GLY A 641 32.01 -0.70 0.70
CA GLY A 641 31.80 -1.32 -0.61
C GLY A 641 32.78 -2.46 -0.96
N ASN A 642 33.62 -2.93 -0.05
CA ASN A 642 34.53 -4.06 -0.26
C ASN A 642 33.81 -5.39 -0.05
N PRO A 643 34.12 -6.46 -0.81
CA PRO A 643 33.54 -7.78 -0.59
C PRO A 643 33.92 -8.34 0.79
N THR A 644 32.94 -8.85 1.52
CA THR A 644 33.06 -9.38 2.89
C THR A 644 32.22 -10.64 3.04
N ASP A 645 32.68 -11.55 3.90
CA ASP A 645 31.98 -12.76 4.32
C ASP A 645 31.13 -12.54 5.60
N GLN A 646 30.87 -11.28 5.97
CA GLN A 646 30.05 -10.91 7.13
C GLN A 646 28.63 -10.61 6.68
N TYR A 647 27.68 -11.42 7.16
CA TYR A 647 26.27 -11.28 6.86
C TYR A 647 25.52 -10.69 8.06
N LEU A 648 24.56 -9.80 7.79
CA LEU A 648 23.74 -9.21 8.84
C LEU A 648 22.69 -10.20 9.34
N VAL A 649 22.59 -10.32 10.66
CA VAL A 649 21.57 -11.14 11.33
C VAL A 649 20.28 -10.34 11.48
N ASP A 650 19.14 -10.95 11.16
CA ASP A 650 17.82 -10.37 11.40
C ASP A 650 17.34 -10.76 12.81
N TYR A 651 17.25 -12.06 13.09
CA TYR A 651 16.88 -12.60 14.40
C TYR A 651 17.34 -14.03 14.62
N ILE A 652 17.34 -14.46 15.88
CA ILE A 652 17.63 -15.83 16.29
C ILE A 652 16.32 -16.60 16.43
N LEU A 653 16.23 -17.73 15.74
CA LEU A 653 15.09 -18.62 15.72
C LEU A 653 15.13 -19.64 16.86
N ASP A 654 16.30 -20.27 17.05
CA ASP A 654 16.48 -21.36 18.00
C ASP A 654 17.91 -21.46 18.53
N GLN A 655 18.13 -22.26 19.58
CA GLN A 655 19.44 -22.55 20.16
C GLN A 655 19.56 -24.03 20.50
N ARG A 656 20.71 -24.62 20.14
CA ARG A 656 21.13 -25.95 20.59
C ARG A 656 22.46 -25.86 21.33
N GLY A 657 22.63 -26.68 22.37
CA GLY A 657 23.81 -26.65 23.23
C GLY A 657 23.84 -25.45 24.19
N THR A 658 24.78 -25.48 25.13
CA THR A 658 24.93 -24.49 26.21
C THR A 658 26.37 -24.03 26.33
N GLY A 659 26.59 -22.79 26.78
CA GLY A 659 27.94 -22.26 27.01
C GLY A 659 28.67 -21.92 25.70
N ALA A 660 29.97 -22.25 25.63
CA ALA A 660 30.83 -21.96 24.48
C ALA A 660 30.52 -22.82 23.25
N GLU A 661 29.88 -23.98 23.44
CA GLU A 661 29.46 -24.89 22.37
C GLU A 661 28.05 -24.59 21.84
N ALA A 662 27.40 -23.52 22.32
CA ALA A 662 26.08 -23.14 21.86
C ALA A 662 26.11 -22.78 20.36
N SER A 663 25.20 -23.37 19.59
CA SER A 663 24.90 -22.94 18.22
C SER A 663 23.51 -22.32 18.19
N TYR A 664 23.33 -21.29 17.38
CA TYR A 664 22.07 -20.57 17.21
C TYR A 664 21.59 -20.75 15.77
N LEU A 665 20.29 -20.99 15.60
CA LEU A 665 19.67 -21.00 14.28
C LEU A 665 19.38 -19.54 13.89
N VAL A 666 20.10 -19.06 12.88
CA VAL A 666 20.17 -17.63 12.54
C VAL A 666 19.34 -17.37 11.30
N LYS A 667 18.36 -16.46 11.42
CA LYS A 667 17.67 -15.89 10.27
C LYS A 667 18.46 -14.70 9.75
N TRP A 668 18.92 -14.80 8.52
CA TRP A 668 19.75 -13.78 7.88
C TRP A 668 18.92 -12.63 7.30
N ARG A 669 19.43 -11.41 7.41
CA ARG A 669 18.74 -10.19 6.96
C ARG A 669 18.72 -10.14 5.43
N GLY A 670 17.53 -9.94 4.87
CA GLY A 670 17.31 -9.94 3.43
C GLY A 670 17.09 -11.32 2.81
N PHE A 671 17.25 -12.41 3.57
CA PHE A 671 17.03 -13.78 3.09
C PHE A 671 15.77 -14.42 3.71
N PRO A 672 15.17 -15.41 3.03
CA PRO A 672 14.06 -16.21 3.57
C PRO A 672 14.48 -17.00 4.83
N GLU A 673 13.51 -17.34 5.69
CA GLU A 673 13.76 -18.13 6.90
C GLU A 673 14.23 -19.57 6.61
N GLU A 674 13.85 -20.12 5.46
CA GLU A 674 14.32 -21.43 4.96
C GLU A 674 15.84 -21.49 4.71
N TRP A 675 16.50 -20.33 4.61
CA TRP A 675 17.95 -20.22 4.50
C TRP A 675 18.62 -20.00 5.86
N ALA A 676 17.88 -20.18 6.96
CA ALA A 676 18.46 -20.10 8.29
C ALA A 676 19.47 -21.22 8.51
N THR A 677 20.66 -20.87 8.99
CA THR A 677 21.75 -21.80 9.25
C THR A 677 22.08 -21.86 10.74
N TRP A 678 22.59 -23.00 11.18
CA TRP A 678 23.08 -23.17 12.54
C TRP A 678 24.49 -22.60 12.65
N GLU A 679 24.62 -21.46 13.31
CA GLU A 679 25.90 -20.77 13.50
C GLU A 679 26.42 -20.93 14.93
N PRO A 680 27.71 -21.25 15.12
CA PRO A 680 28.36 -21.23 16.42
C PRO A 680 28.26 -19.86 17.11
N ALA A 681 28.24 -19.85 18.44
CA ALA A 681 28.16 -18.61 19.23
C ALA A 681 29.25 -17.58 18.89
N HIS A 682 30.44 -18.03 18.46
CA HIS A 682 31.55 -17.14 18.12
C HIS A 682 31.35 -16.39 16.79
N HIS A 683 30.53 -16.91 15.86
CA HIS A 683 30.15 -16.19 14.64
C HIS A 683 29.20 -15.01 14.91
N LEU A 684 28.53 -15.00 16.07
CA LEU A 684 27.56 -13.97 16.47
C LEU A 684 28.16 -12.92 17.42
N ALA A 685 29.48 -12.80 17.48
CA ALA A 685 30.17 -11.88 18.40
C ALA A 685 29.74 -10.40 18.21
N GLY A 686 29.40 -10.00 16.98
CA GLY A 686 28.89 -8.65 16.66
C GLY A 686 27.41 -8.42 17.04
N CYS A 687 26.66 -9.46 17.40
CA CYS A 687 25.20 -9.42 17.63
C CYS A 687 24.83 -9.51 19.13
N ILE A 688 25.59 -8.81 20.00
CA ILE A 688 25.45 -8.91 21.47
C ILE A 688 24.02 -8.58 21.94
N ALA A 689 23.36 -7.61 21.32
CA ALA A 689 21.98 -7.22 21.66
C ALA A 689 20.98 -8.37 21.42
N LEU A 690 21.08 -9.04 20.25
CA LEU A 690 20.22 -10.18 19.90
C LEU A 690 20.45 -11.37 20.84
N LEU A 691 21.71 -11.67 21.15
CA LEU A 691 22.06 -12.73 22.11
C LEU A 691 21.55 -12.43 23.53
N ARG A 692 21.60 -11.17 23.97
CA ARG A 692 21.05 -10.75 25.28
C ARG A 692 19.53 -10.90 25.32
N ALA A 693 18.83 -10.45 24.28
CA ALA A 693 17.38 -10.59 24.17
C ALA A 693 16.95 -12.07 24.22
N TRP A 694 17.65 -12.93 23.48
CA TRP A 694 17.42 -14.37 23.49
C TRP A 694 17.62 -15.01 24.87
N ARG A 695 18.75 -14.73 25.54
CA ARG A 695 19.08 -15.29 26.86
C ARG A 695 18.10 -14.87 27.95
N ARG A 696 17.60 -13.63 27.92
CA ARG A 696 16.57 -13.15 28.88
C ARG A 696 15.30 -14.02 28.82
N ARG A 697 14.87 -14.41 27.63
CA ARG A 697 13.69 -15.27 27.46
C ARG A 697 13.93 -16.71 27.89
N GLN A 698 15.11 -17.28 27.61
CA GLN A 698 15.44 -18.64 28.04
C GLN A 698 15.42 -18.76 29.58
N ARG A 699 15.88 -17.73 30.30
CA ARG A 699 15.76 -17.64 31.77
C ARG A 699 14.29 -17.61 32.21
N ASN A 700 13.46 -16.80 31.58
CA ASN A 700 12.02 -16.74 31.90
C ASN A 700 11.23 -18.01 31.54
N ARG A 701 11.79 -18.91 30.71
CA ARG A 701 11.21 -20.22 30.38
C ARG A 701 11.54 -21.31 31.40
N HIS A 702 12.58 -21.10 32.22
CA HIS A 702 13.09 -22.06 33.22
C HIS A 702 12.89 -21.61 34.67
N SER A 703 12.24 -20.46 34.90
CA SER A 703 11.69 -20.13 36.22
C SER A 703 10.29 -20.76 36.32
N PRO A 704 10.04 -21.62 37.32
CA PRO A 704 8.75 -22.28 37.50
C PRO A 704 7.59 -21.31 37.76
#